data_AF-A0A1A9ZVR8-F1
#
_entry.id   AF-A0A1A9ZVR8-F1
#
_cell.length_a   1.000
_cell.length_b   1.000
_cell.length_c   1.000
_cell.angle_alpha   90.00
_cell.angle_beta   90.00
_cell.angle_gamma   90.00
#
_symmetry.space_group_name_H-M   'P 1'
#
loop_
_entity.id
_entity.type
_entity.pdbx_description
1 polymer ?
#
loop_
_entity_poly.entity_id
_entity_poly.type
_entity_poly.pdbx_seq_one_letter_code
_entity_poly.pdbx_strand_id
1 'polypeptide(L)'
;MKSKSVFTLGNEPSKPLRDARTGHSRSSAKKVHNADHKCNKRRSSARNRDNPKKPRMHVSATNNEEIQFAKNVAGKEGTPAFNHLLDILIEERRLQILKEKGIKPASMSSILDKANTNAYKAFKDLYDLWFDEKANKTRYLKTLEENGINLSNMSSILSGAGSNAAKAFKDLHNLWFDEKGNKKKYLKTLEENGINLPNMSGILSKAGSNAAKAFKDLYELWFDKQGNKTEYLETLGKEGVNLHNMSSILSGAGSNAAQAFKDLYDLWFDQQGNKTIYLKTLEKEGINLTNVSGILSRAKTKAAKAFKDLYGIWFDERGNKTKYLKTLEKQGINLNNISSILGGAGSNATKAFKDLYTLWFDEQGNRTQHLQNLEEKGINLHNVSSILHRAGSNAAKAFQDLYELWFDEQGNRTQCMKTLEREGISLASISDILHGVGSSAAKAFKDLYDLLFDEQANRTQYLKTLEKEGINIVNISSILSGAGSKAAKAFEDLYNLWFDKDGKKTQYLKTIEEEGINLSNMSSILSKAGSNAPKAFKNLYGIWFDEEGQKTQYLKALEKEGINLSNMSSILHGVGLNAPKAFRELCDLWFDKEGKKTHCLKTLEKEGLNLTNMSSILSGAGISSPKAFKDLYNAFFDVQGKKKLHLKHFIAGKDGQESFTMHNLSGILSGAGAKAVDAFEEFHSVCYNNEGERTKLLDDFYKIGFKPSNLSSILCRGGIRASSILKELHSVCFDNEGKKTELLDDFYDIGFKPGDLCSLLSGTADDLEKLHDFCFTRKTAKYLNHFLDDKEGFTLSNLCNILHGAEGNACSALKDFHNVCFNSEGKRREFLDDFYNANFNSSDLSGILSMAGNNASSILKNFHESCFKENYLNHFLSEEKLFKPKHLSKMLYGAGNNVCQIFEKLHHFCFDKAGNKTNHLRTLIKNNPSNKIINILYEKVRKSSSTSIDDTLLH
;
A
#
# COMPACT_ATOMS: atom_id res chain seq x y z
N MET A 1 -57.44 12.28 5.13
CA MET A 1 -58.47 11.77 6.07
C MET A 1 -57.73 11.13 7.24
N LYS A 2 -57.93 11.58 8.48
CA LYS A 2 -58.80 10.97 9.52
C LYS A 2 -58.58 9.47 9.77
N SER A 3 -58.44 8.94 11.00
CA SER A 3 -58.19 9.55 12.33
C SER A 3 -58.07 8.48 13.46
N LYS A 4 -57.31 8.79 14.53
CA LYS A 4 -57.26 8.11 15.86
C LYS A 4 -56.70 6.66 15.87
N SER A 5 -55.94 6.16 16.86
CA SER A 5 -55.74 6.41 18.32
C SER A 5 -56.73 5.70 19.27
N VAL A 6 -56.20 4.89 20.19
CA VAL A 6 -56.67 4.65 21.58
C VAL A 6 -55.52 4.02 22.41
N PHE A 7 -55.50 4.30 23.71
CA PHE A 7 -54.58 3.76 24.75
C PHE A 7 -55.35 2.83 25.70
N THR A 8 -54.66 1.85 26.33
CA THR A 8 -54.96 1.44 27.73
C THR A 8 -53.79 0.72 28.40
N LEU A 9 -53.76 0.75 29.73
CA LEU A 9 -52.78 0.12 30.63
C LEU A 9 -53.39 -1.06 31.41
N GLY A 10 -52.56 -1.93 31.99
CA GLY A 10 -52.96 -2.96 32.96
C GLY A 10 -51.74 -3.58 33.67
N ASN A 11 -51.77 -3.64 35.00
CA ASN A 11 -50.66 -4.14 35.85
C ASN A 11 -50.91 -5.59 36.34
N GLU A 12 -49.83 -6.23 36.83
CA GLU A 12 -49.65 -7.18 37.97
C GLU A 12 -50.87 -7.85 38.69
N PRO A 13 -50.73 -9.03 39.37
CA PRO A 13 -49.55 -9.45 40.17
C PRO A 13 -49.19 -10.97 40.37
N SER A 14 -47.92 -11.20 40.74
CA SER A 14 -47.35 -12.12 41.78
C SER A 14 -47.96 -13.49 42.21
N LYS A 15 -47.16 -14.57 41.99
CA LYS A 15 -46.71 -15.61 42.98
C LYS A 15 -47.76 -16.60 43.62
N PRO A 16 -47.37 -17.58 44.49
CA PRO A 16 -46.40 -18.70 44.34
C PRO A 16 -46.95 -20.06 44.89
N LEU A 17 -46.06 -21.01 45.29
CA LEU A 17 -46.22 -22.30 46.07
C LEU A 17 -46.11 -23.61 45.26
N ARG A 18 -45.78 -24.80 45.82
CA ARG A 18 -44.75 -25.24 46.79
C ARG A 18 -44.71 -26.79 46.92
N ASP A 19 -43.53 -27.39 47.04
CA ASP A 19 -43.14 -28.59 47.82
C ASP A 19 -43.92 -29.96 47.79
N ALA A 20 -43.32 -30.94 47.10
CA ALA A 20 -42.62 -32.13 47.67
C ALA A 20 -43.29 -33.52 47.91
N ARG A 21 -42.40 -34.54 48.01
CA ARG A 21 -42.57 -35.99 48.41
C ARG A 21 -43.21 -36.91 47.35
N THR A 22 -42.94 -38.23 47.19
CA THR A 22 -41.90 -39.23 47.60
C THR A 22 -42.07 -40.49 46.69
N GLY A 23 -41.22 -41.54 46.58
CA GLY A 23 -39.90 -41.88 47.17
C GLY A 23 -39.63 -43.42 47.08
N HIS A 24 -38.35 -43.87 47.11
CA HIS A 24 -37.84 -45.28 47.05
C HIS A 24 -38.07 -46.06 45.72
N SER A 25 -37.26 -47.03 45.23
CA SER A 25 -35.83 -47.48 45.39
C SER A 25 -35.53 -48.42 44.15
N ARG A 26 -34.47 -49.26 43.95
CA ARG A 26 -33.28 -49.75 44.69
C ARG A 26 -32.22 -50.36 43.71
N SER A 27 -30.92 -50.03 43.82
CA SER A 27 -29.77 -50.65 43.10
C SER A 27 -29.69 -50.43 41.56
N SER A 28 -28.55 -50.54 40.84
CA SER A 28 -27.18 -51.00 41.18
C SER A 28 -26.07 -50.03 40.69
N ALA A 29 -24.81 -50.27 41.09
CA ALA A 29 -23.63 -49.41 40.86
C ALA A 29 -22.93 -49.66 39.48
N LYS A 30 -21.98 -48.85 38.97
CA LYS A 30 -21.07 -47.86 39.61
C LYS A 30 -20.99 -46.54 38.84
N LYS A 31 -20.79 -45.43 39.56
CA LYS A 31 -20.54 -44.08 39.03
C LYS A 31 -19.05 -43.74 38.99
N VAL A 32 -18.67 -42.92 38.02
CA VAL A 32 -17.58 -41.93 38.13
C VAL A 32 -18.22 -40.59 38.54
N HIS A 33 -17.68 -39.90 39.55
CA HIS A 33 -17.26 -38.49 39.45
C HIS A 33 -16.85 -37.86 40.79
N ASN A 34 -15.97 -36.87 40.63
CA ASN A 34 -15.56 -35.75 41.47
C ASN A 34 -16.46 -35.41 42.68
N ALA A 35 -15.80 -35.09 43.79
CA ALA A 35 -16.15 -33.97 44.66
C ALA A 35 -14.86 -33.40 45.29
N ASP A 36 -14.85 -32.11 45.60
CA ASP A 36 -13.73 -31.42 46.26
C ASP A 36 -13.49 -31.92 47.70
N HIS A 37 -12.30 -31.64 48.25
CA HIS A 37 -12.19 -31.48 49.69
C HIS A 37 -11.28 -30.32 50.11
N LYS A 38 -11.79 -29.52 51.05
CA LYS A 38 -11.08 -28.43 51.71
C LYS A 38 -9.89 -28.93 52.54
N CYS A 39 -8.92 -28.04 52.72
CA CYS A 39 -7.79 -28.13 53.64
C CYS A 39 -8.12 -28.81 54.99
N ASN A 40 -7.22 -29.68 55.47
CA ASN A 40 -7.16 -30.03 56.88
C ASN A 40 -5.70 -30.19 57.37
N LYS A 41 -5.48 -30.06 58.68
CA LYS A 41 -4.15 -29.76 59.25
C LYS A 41 -3.23 -30.97 59.44
N ARG A 42 -1.93 -30.71 59.27
CA ARG A 42 -0.74 -31.26 59.97
C ARG A 42 -0.83 -32.69 60.54
N ARG A 43 0.12 -33.53 60.13
CA ARG A 43 0.96 -34.27 61.11
C ARG A 43 2.42 -34.29 60.65
N SER A 44 3.33 -34.20 61.61
CA SER A 44 4.77 -34.15 61.41
C SER A 44 5.43 -35.46 61.81
N SER A 45 6.29 -36.00 60.96
CA SER A 45 7.38 -36.90 61.36
C SER A 45 8.71 -36.20 61.10
N ALA A 46 9.69 -36.42 61.97
CA ALA A 46 10.92 -35.64 61.99
C ALA A 46 12.08 -36.35 61.30
N ARG A 47 13.01 -35.54 60.77
CA ARG A 47 14.45 -35.80 60.54
C ARG A 47 14.87 -37.23 60.20
N ASN A 48 15.56 -37.34 59.07
CA ASN A 48 17.01 -37.43 59.24
C ASN A 48 17.73 -36.38 58.38
N ARG A 49 18.94 -36.00 58.77
CA ARG A 49 19.83 -35.16 57.96
C ARG A 49 20.82 -36.07 57.24
N ASP A 50 21.29 -35.70 56.06
CA ASP A 50 22.66 -35.19 55.91
C ASP A 50 22.98 -34.75 54.48
N ASN A 51 24.13 -34.08 54.34
CA ASN A 51 24.73 -33.54 53.12
C ASN A 51 24.04 -32.33 52.44
N PRO A 52 24.82 -31.48 51.75
CA PRO A 52 24.62 -30.04 51.86
C PRO A 52 23.78 -29.42 50.73
N LYS A 53 23.00 -28.39 51.09
CA LYS A 53 22.41 -27.48 50.10
C LYS A 53 23.49 -26.61 49.49
N LYS A 54 23.73 -26.71 48.16
CA LYS A 54 24.27 -25.57 47.39
C LYS A 54 23.32 -24.36 47.59
N PRO A 55 23.82 -23.11 47.61
CA PRO A 55 22.96 -21.94 47.69
C PRO A 55 22.00 -21.86 46.49
N ARG A 56 20.73 -21.58 46.73
CA ARG A 56 19.85 -21.08 45.65
C ARG A 56 20.27 -19.65 45.35
N MET A 57 20.79 -19.39 44.15
CA MET A 57 21.02 -18.04 43.67
C MET A 57 19.70 -17.25 43.58
N HIS A 58 19.80 -15.94 43.75
CA HIS A 58 18.68 -15.02 43.61
C HIS A 58 18.13 -15.06 42.17
N VAL A 59 16.81 -15.15 42.01
CA VAL A 59 16.17 -15.14 40.69
C VAL A 59 16.08 -13.70 40.19
N SER A 60 16.97 -13.33 39.25
CA SER A 60 16.86 -12.12 38.44
C SER A 60 15.87 -12.33 37.29
N ALA A 61 15.34 -11.22 36.73
CA ALA A 61 14.34 -11.23 35.65
C ALA A 61 14.86 -11.77 34.29
N THR A 62 16.08 -12.29 34.23
CA THR A 62 16.82 -12.68 33.02
C THR A 62 16.46 -14.06 32.46
N ASN A 63 15.96 -14.98 33.28
CA ASN A 63 15.98 -16.43 32.96
C ASN A 63 14.70 -16.96 32.27
N ASN A 64 13.83 -16.07 31.80
CA ASN A 64 12.50 -16.44 31.27
C ASN A 64 12.57 -17.29 29.98
N GLU A 65 13.58 -17.08 29.12
CA GLU A 65 13.74 -17.86 27.89
C GLU A 65 14.28 -19.27 28.16
N GLU A 66 15.24 -19.41 29.07
CA GLU A 66 15.81 -20.68 29.50
C GLU A 66 14.74 -21.54 30.18
N ILE A 67 13.94 -20.93 31.04
CA ILE A 67 12.76 -21.57 31.66
C ILE A 67 11.75 -22.02 30.60
N GLN A 68 11.47 -21.21 29.57
CA GLN A 68 10.52 -21.59 28.52
C GLN A 68 11.09 -22.67 27.58
N PHE A 69 12.38 -22.64 27.26
CA PHE A 69 13.05 -23.68 26.48
C PHE A 69 13.06 -25.01 27.23
N ALA A 70 13.43 -25.00 28.52
CA ALA A 70 13.39 -26.20 29.35
C ALA A 70 11.96 -26.74 29.51
N LYS A 71 10.93 -25.87 29.62
CA LYS A 71 9.51 -26.27 29.58
C LYS A 71 9.13 -26.98 28.27
N ASN A 72 9.58 -26.46 27.13
CA ASN A 72 9.29 -27.05 25.82
C ASN A 72 9.95 -28.43 25.60
N VAL A 73 11.10 -28.70 26.23
CA VAL A 73 11.92 -29.91 25.98
C VAL A 73 11.75 -30.99 27.07
N ALA A 74 11.77 -30.58 28.35
CA ALA A 74 11.66 -31.47 29.51
C ALA A 74 10.24 -31.55 30.09
N GLY A 75 9.32 -30.67 29.66
CA GLY A 75 7.93 -30.66 30.11
C GLY A 75 7.73 -29.87 31.40
N LYS A 76 7.20 -30.51 32.45
CA LYS A 76 6.71 -29.80 33.63
C LYS A 76 7.85 -29.24 34.49
N GLU A 77 7.73 -27.95 34.82
CA GLU A 77 8.60 -27.23 35.76
C GLU A 77 8.70 -27.93 37.12
N GLY A 78 9.89 -27.87 37.72
CA GLY A 78 10.20 -28.53 39.00
C GLY A 78 10.48 -30.03 38.93
N THR A 79 10.32 -30.69 37.78
CA THR A 79 10.74 -32.09 37.60
C THR A 79 12.27 -32.21 37.55
N PRO A 80 12.87 -33.36 37.91
CA PRO A 80 14.33 -33.52 37.89
C PRO A 80 14.96 -33.26 36.51
N ALA A 81 14.31 -33.73 35.43
CA ALA A 81 14.77 -33.52 34.06
C ALA A 81 14.66 -32.05 33.62
N PHE A 82 13.63 -31.33 34.07
CA PHE A 82 13.50 -29.89 33.83
C PHE A 82 14.58 -29.10 34.57
N ASN A 83 14.77 -29.35 35.87
CA ASN A 83 15.77 -28.64 36.68
C ASN A 83 17.18 -28.88 36.10
N HIS A 84 17.54 -30.14 35.85
CA HIS A 84 18.86 -30.51 35.33
C HIS A 84 19.17 -29.90 33.96
N LEU A 85 18.18 -29.82 33.05
CA LEU A 85 18.35 -29.11 31.78
C LEU A 85 18.48 -27.59 32.02
N LEU A 86 17.62 -27.00 32.86
CA LEU A 86 17.62 -25.56 33.13
C LEU A 86 18.95 -25.10 33.76
N ASP A 87 19.46 -25.84 34.75
CA ASP A 87 20.74 -25.56 35.40
C ASP A 87 21.87 -25.51 34.36
N ILE A 88 21.94 -26.48 33.45
CA ILE A 88 22.95 -26.55 32.38
C ILE A 88 22.78 -25.45 31.32
N LEU A 89 21.55 -25.09 30.95
CA LEU A 89 21.30 -23.97 30.02
C LEU A 89 21.79 -22.63 30.58
N ILE A 90 21.73 -22.45 31.91
CA ILE A 90 22.21 -21.26 32.63
C ILE A 90 23.73 -21.32 32.84
N GLU A 91 24.25 -22.41 33.41
CA GLU A 91 25.69 -22.56 33.72
C GLU A 91 26.56 -22.52 32.45
N GLU A 92 26.16 -23.21 31.38
CA GLU A 92 26.91 -23.27 30.12
C GLU A 92 26.46 -22.23 29.07
N ARG A 93 25.50 -21.36 29.41
CA ARG A 93 24.94 -20.27 28.56
C ARG A 93 24.53 -20.68 27.13
N ARG A 94 24.17 -21.94 26.91
CA ARG A 94 24.03 -22.53 25.55
C ARG A 94 22.99 -21.83 24.66
N LEU A 95 21.94 -21.23 25.23
CA LEU A 95 20.95 -20.47 24.45
C LEU A 95 21.49 -19.11 23.95
N GLN A 96 22.43 -18.50 24.66
CA GLN A 96 23.13 -17.29 24.20
C GLN A 96 23.96 -17.60 22.95
N ILE A 97 24.69 -18.72 22.97
CA ILE A 97 25.50 -19.19 21.81
C ILE A 97 24.61 -19.43 20.58
N LEU A 98 23.43 -20.04 20.75
CA LEU A 98 22.47 -20.20 19.64
C LEU A 98 22.13 -18.83 19.01
N LYS A 99 21.77 -17.84 19.83
CA LYS A 99 21.42 -16.47 19.38
C LYS A 99 22.59 -15.80 18.65
N GLU A 100 23.79 -15.82 19.24
CA GLU A 100 25.01 -15.22 18.67
C GLU A 100 25.42 -15.84 17.33
N LYS A 101 25.16 -17.13 17.13
CA LYS A 101 25.43 -17.85 15.88
C LYS A 101 24.25 -17.77 14.88
N GLY A 102 23.22 -16.97 15.16
CA GLY A 102 22.07 -16.68 14.29
C GLY A 102 20.91 -17.67 14.37
N ILE A 103 20.94 -18.62 15.31
CA ILE A 103 20.01 -19.74 15.40
C ILE A 103 18.94 -19.47 16.47
N LYS A 104 17.68 -19.56 16.06
CA LYS A 104 16.53 -19.36 16.97
C LYS A 104 16.41 -20.56 17.92
N PRO A 105 16.37 -20.39 19.26
CA PRO A 105 16.17 -21.50 20.20
C PRO A 105 14.87 -22.29 19.96
N ALA A 106 13.84 -21.64 19.38
CA ALA A 106 12.62 -22.28 18.92
C ALA A 106 12.87 -23.41 17.90
N SER A 107 13.88 -23.29 17.02
CA SER A 107 14.23 -24.32 16.04
C SER A 107 14.69 -25.60 16.75
N MET A 108 15.67 -25.49 17.65
CA MET A 108 16.21 -26.63 18.40
C MET A 108 15.17 -27.26 19.32
N SER A 109 14.45 -26.45 20.11
CA SER A 109 13.39 -26.95 21.01
C SER A 109 12.22 -27.60 20.25
N SER A 110 11.92 -27.19 19.00
CA SER A 110 10.91 -27.86 18.18
C SER A 110 11.30 -29.27 17.73
N ILE A 111 12.60 -29.55 17.56
CA ILE A 111 13.14 -30.88 17.27
C ILE A 111 13.13 -31.75 18.54
N LEU A 112 13.59 -31.15 19.65
CA LEU A 112 13.68 -31.77 20.97
C LEU A 112 12.34 -31.93 21.70
N ASP A 113 11.24 -31.43 21.13
CA ASP A 113 9.87 -31.65 21.60
C ASP A 113 9.65 -33.15 21.92
N LYS A 114 9.08 -33.41 23.11
CA LYS A 114 8.86 -34.73 23.71
C LYS A 114 10.12 -35.49 24.16
N ALA A 115 11.30 -34.87 24.28
CA ALA A 115 12.46 -35.53 24.89
C ALA A 115 12.22 -35.92 26.37
N ASN A 116 11.43 -35.13 27.12
CA ASN A 116 10.94 -35.44 28.47
C ASN A 116 12.07 -35.85 29.44
N THR A 117 12.09 -37.09 29.92
CA THR A 117 13.12 -37.61 30.85
C THR A 117 14.52 -37.67 30.22
N ASN A 118 14.61 -37.74 28.89
CA ASN A 118 15.87 -37.73 28.15
C ASN A 118 16.29 -36.30 27.72
N ALA A 119 15.61 -35.25 28.21
CA ALA A 119 15.79 -33.87 27.77
C ALA A 119 17.25 -33.38 27.71
N TYR A 120 18.03 -33.54 28.78
CA TYR A 120 19.43 -33.15 28.80
C TYR A 120 20.26 -33.91 27.76
N LYS A 121 20.16 -35.25 27.72
CA LYS A 121 20.91 -36.05 26.74
C LYS A 121 20.53 -35.68 25.30
N ALA A 122 19.24 -35.58 25.00
CA ALA A 122 18.76 -35.22 23.66
C ALA A 122 19.25 -33.83 23.24
N PHE A 123 19.21 -32.86 24.17
CA PHE A 123 19.75 -31.52 23.97
C PHE A 123 21.26 -31.56 23.68
N LYS A 124 22.04 -32.25 24.53
CA LYS A 124 23.48 -32.38 24.37
C LYS A 124 23.86 -33.08 23.06
N ASP A 125 23.29 -34.26 22.79
CA ASP A 125 23.58 -35.04 21.59
C ASP A 125 23.29 -34.23 20.30
N LEU A 126 22.28 -33.33 20.31
CA LEU A 126 21.99 -32.42 19.19
C LEU A 126 22.88 -31.16 19.19
N TYR A 127 23.21 -30.61 20.35
CA TYR A 127 24.08 -29.45 20.48
C TYR A 127 25.51 -29.79 20.01
N ASP A 128 26.07 -30.92 20.46
CA ASP A 128 27.41 -31.42 20.09
C ASP A 128 27.46 -31.87 18.61
N LEU A 129 26.31 -32.13 17.99
CA LEU A 129 26.20 -32.32 16.54
C LEU A 129 26.27 -30.99 15.77
N TRP A 130 25.78 -29.90 16.36
CA TRP A 130 25.71 -28.56 15.76
C TRP A 130 26.96 -27.70 16.03
N PHE A 131 27.62 -27.89 17.18
CA PHE A 131 28.77 -27.10 17.61
C PHE A 131 29.95 -27.97 18.06
N ASP A 132 31.17 -27.50 17.81
CA ASP A 132 32.36 -28.04 18.44
C ASP A 132 32.52 -27.56 19.90
N GLU A 133 33.51 -28.10 20.62
CA GLU A 133 33.83 -27.73 22.00
C GLU A 133 34.14 -26.23 22.17
N LYS A 134 34.54 -25.55 21.09
CA LYS A 134 34.84 -24.11 21.02
C LYS A 134 33.64 -23.29 20.53
N ALA A 135 32.45 -23.87 20.53
CA ALA A 135 31.18 -23.25 20.11
C ALA A 135 31.14 -22.77 18.64
N ASN A 136 31.95 -23.34 17.75
CA ASN A 136 31.87 -23.07 16.31
C ASN A 136 30.92 -24.05 15.63
N LYS A 137 30.24 -23.58 14.58
CA LYS A 137 29.37 -24.42 13.75
C LYS A 137 30.17 -25.60 13.18
N THR A 138 29.70 -26.83 13.40
CA THR A 138 30.25 -28.05 12.78
C THR A 138 29.95 -28.05 11.28
N ARG A 139 30.49 -29.04 10.55
CA ARG A 139 30.15 -29.28 9.14
C ARG A 139 28.63 -29.32 8.90
N TYR A 140 27.85 -29.88 9.82
CA TYR A 140 26.42 -30.10 9.65
C TYR A 140 25.60 -28.80 9.54
N LEU A 141 26.02 -27.71 10.20
CA LEU A 141 25.40 -26.40 10.06
C LEU A 141 26.05 -25.57 8.94
N LYS A 142 27.38 -25.66 8.78
CA LYS A 142 28.11 -25.00 7.69
C LYS A 142 27.59 -25.42 6.32
N THR A 143 27.47 -26.72 6.07
CA THR A 143 26.95 -27.26 4.81
C THR A 143 25.52 -26.78 4.50
N LEU A 144 24.66 -26.58 5.50
CA LEU A 144 23.34 -25.98 5.27
C LEU A 144 23.44 -24.51 4.83
N GLU A 145 24.29 -23.72 5.49
CA GLU A 145 24.47 -22.29 5.22
C GLU A 145 25.17 -22.05 3.87
N GLU A 146 26.22 -22.82 3.56
CA GLU A 146 26.97 -22.83 2.29
C GLU A 146 26.07 -23.20 1.10
N ASN A 147 25.10 -24.10 1.31
CA ASN A 147 24.12 -24.50 0.28
C ASN A 147 22.83 -23.66 0.28
N GLY A 148 22.75 -22.59 1.10
CA GLY A 148 21.58 -21.70 1.18
C GLY A 148 20.32 -22.29 1.83
N ILE A 149 20.42 -23.45 2.50
CA ILE A 149 19.28 -24.13 3.10
C ILE A 149 18.98 -23.57 4.48
N ASN A 150 17.82 -22.92 4.61
CA ASN A 150 17.35 -22.44 5.91
C ASN A 150 17.10 -23.61 6.88
N LEU A 151 17.82 -23.61 8.00
CA LEU A 151 17.70 -24.58 9.11
C LEU A 151 16.24 -24.77 9.57
N SER A 152 15.37 -23.76 9.46
CA SER A 152 13.95 -23.89 9.81
C SER A 152 13.20 -24.94 8.98
N ASN A 153 13.58 -25.15 7.72
CA ASN A 153 12.98 -26.19 6.87
C ASN A 153 13.31 -27.59 7.41
N MET A 154 14.57 -27.82 7.78
CA MET A 154 15.00 -29.09 8.37
C MET A 154 14.39 -29.28 9.76
N SER A 155 14.38 -28.25 10.62
CA SER A 155 13.75 -28.29 11.95
C SER A 155 12.24 -28.56 11.89
N SER A 156 11.54 -28.03 10.88
CA SER A 156 10.11 -28.31 10.65
C SER A 156 9.85 -29.80 10.41
N ILE A 157 10.65 -30.44 9.55
CA ILE A 157 10.52 -31.89 9.27
C ILE A 157 10.84 -32.70 10.52
N LEU A 158 11.95 -32.38 11.19
CA LEU A 158 12.46 -33.05 12.39
C LEU A 158 11.66 -32.76 13.66
N SER A 159 10.62 -31.92 13.61
CA SER A 159 9.90 -31.49 14.81
C SER A 159 9.22 -32.67 15.52
N GLY A 160 9.44 -32.78 16.84
CA GLY A 160 8.97 -33.90 17.65
C GLY A 160 9.81 -35.18 17.53
N ALA A 161 11.08 -35.09 17.11
CA ALA A 161 12.03 -36.21 17.16
C ALA A 161 12.47 -36.57 18.60
N GLY A 162 12.37 -35.63 19.54
CA GLY A 162 12.57 -35.86 20.98
C GLY A 162 13.94 -36.45 21.29
N SER A 163 13.97 -37.59 21.97
CA SER A 163 15.22 -38.31 22.32
C SER A 163 16.02 -38.82 21.11
N ASN A 164 15.42 -38.85 19.91
CA ASN A 164 16.10 -39.26 18.68
C ASN A 164 16.62 -38.07 17.85
N ALA A 165 16.54 -36.84 18.36
CA ALA A 165 16.84 -35.59 17.65
C ALA A 165 18.17 -35.61 16.87
N ALA A 166 19.28 -35.90 17.54
CA ALA A 166 20.61 -35.91 16.93
C ALA A 166 20.74 -36.95 15.81
N LYS A 167 20.20 -38.16 16.03
CA LYS A 167 20.17 -39.22 15.01
C LYS A 167 19.32 -38.77 13.81
N ALA A 168 18.10 -38.32 14.04
CA ALA A 168 17.18 -37.92 12.98
C ALA A 168 17.74 -36.76 12.14
N PHE A 169 18.41 -35.79 12.79
CA PHE A 169 19.12 -34.71 12.12
C PHE A 169 20.25 -35.24 11.24
N LYS A 170 21.11 -36.11 11.79
CA LYS A 170 22.23 -36.72 11.06
C LYS A 170 21.74 -37.57 9.88
N ASP A 171 20.68 -38.36 10.07
CA ASP A 171 20.11 -39.22 9.03
C ASP A 171 19.50 -38.39 7.88
N LEU A 172 18.78 -37.30 8.18
CA LEU A 172 18.24 -36.39 7.16
C LEU A 172 19.34 -35.60 6.45
N HIS A 173 20.34 -35.10 7.18
CA HIS A 173 21.51 -34.44 6.58
C HIS A 173 22.27 -35.41 5.66
N ASN A 174 22.47 -36.66 6.07
CA ASN A 174 23.14 -37.69 5.26
C ASN A 174 22.31 -38.18 4.07
N LEU A 175 21.00 -37.95 4.05
CA LEU A 175 20.16 -38.10 2.86
C LEU A 175 20.39 -36.96 1.87
N TRP A 176 20.49 -35.73 2.38
CA TRP A 176 20.63 -34.49 1.60
C TRP A 176 22.04 -34.23 1.06
N PHE A 177 23.09 -34.64 1.79
CA PHE A 177 24.49 -34.31 1.50
C PHE A 177 25.44 -35.51 1.56
N ASP A 178 26.51 -35.47 0.76
CA ASP A 178 27.66 -36.38 0.92
C ASP A 178 28.58 -35.96 2.08
N GLU A 179 29.69 -36.68 2.28
CA GLU A 179 30.62 -36.39 3.37
C GLU A 179 31.46 -35.11 3.17
N LYS A 180 31.50 -34.59 1.94
CA LYS A 180 32.17 -33.34 1.55
C LYS A 180 31.23 -32.13 1.61
N GLY A 181 29.93 -32.34 1.81
CA GLY A 181 28.89 -31.29 1.83
C GLY A 181 28.22 -31.02 0.48
N ASN A 182 28.47 -31.84 -0.54
CA ASN A 182 27.79 -31.71 -1.84
C ASN A 182 26.34 -32.20 -1.75
N LYS A 183 25.41 -31.52 -2.42
CA LYS A 183 24.01 -31.96 -2.55
C LYS A 183 23.93 -33.33 -3.23
N LYS A 184 23.34 -34.32 -2.55
CA LYS A 184 22.95 -35.61 -3.13
C LYS A 184 21.76 -35.44 -4.07
N LYS A 185 21.53 -36.47 -4.91
CA LYS A 185 20.47 -36.46 -5.96
C LYS A 185 19.13 -35.92 -5.45
N TYR A 186 18.73 -36.28 -4.23
CA TYR A 186 17.46 -35.88 -3.61
C TYR A 186 17.21 -34.37 -3.57
N LEU A 187 18.24 -33.55 -3.28
CA LEU A 187 18.12 -32.09 -3.32
C LEU A 187 18.38 -31.54 -4.71
N LYS A 188 19.40 -32.07 -5.39
CA LYS A 188 19.79 -31.62 -6.73
C LYS A 188 18.62 -31.71 -7.73
N THR A 189 17.93 -32.86 -7.77
CA THR A 189 16.77 -33.10 -8.64
C THR A 189 15.58 -32.21 -8.29
N LEU A 190 15.37 -31.86 -7.01
CA LEU A 190 14.33 -30.89 -6.63
C LEU A 190 14.63 -29.50 -7.20
N GLU A 191 15.88 -29.05 -7.10
CA GLU A 191 16.32 -27.75 -7.61
C GLU A 191 16.28 -27.69 -9.15
N GLU A 192 16.77 -28.73 -9.83
CA GLU A 192 16.72 -28.87 -11.30
C GLU A 192 15.28 -28.89 -11.85
N ASN A 193 14.32 -29.40 -11.07
CA ASN A 193 12.89 -29.40 -11.44
C ASN A 193 12.11 -28.20 -10.89
N GLY A 194 12.78 -27.21 -10.28
CA GLY A 194 12.14 -26.01 -9.73
C GLY A 194 11.25 -26.23 -8.50
N ILE A 195 11.35 -27.39 -7.84
CA ILE A 195 10.53 -27.72 -6.67
C ILE A 195 11.10 -27.08 -5.41
N ASN A 196 10.44 -26.01 -4.98
CA ASN A 196 10.77 -25.25 -3.78
C ASN A 196 10.75 -26.14 -2.51
N LEU A 197 11.92 -26.39 -1.90
CA LEU A 197 12.11 -27.25 -0.71
C LEU A 197 11.15 -26.91 0.46
N PRO A 198 10.90 -25.63 0.80
CA PRO A 198 9.77 -25.17 1.60
C PRO A 198 8.42 -25.87 1.38
N ASN A 199 7.98 -26.16 0.14
CA ASN A 199 6.74 -26.90 -0.11
C ASN A 199 6.84 -28.33 0.46
N MET A 200 7.90 -29.07 0.11
CA MET A 200 8.11 -30.45 0.55
C MET A 200 8.29 -30.53 2.08
N SER A 201 9.10 -29.63 2.67
CA SER A 201 9.28 -29.53 4.13
C SER A 201 8.02 -29.07 4.88
N GLY A 202 7.10 -28.39 4.18
CA GLY A 202 5.78 -28.03 4.66
C GLY A 202 4.85 -29.24 4.78
N ILE A 203 4.87 -30.15 3.78
CA ILE A 203 4.16 -31.44 3.83
C ILE A 203 4.75 -32.34 4.92
N LEU A 204 6.07 -32.54 4.89
CA LEU A 204 6.85 -33.41 5.78
C LEU A 204 6.99 -32.86 7.22
N SER A 205 6.41 -31.69 7.53
CA SER A 205 6.48 -31.09 8.86
C SER A 205 5.95 -32.04 9.93
N LYS A 206 6.72 -32.20 11.02
CA LYS A 206 6.49 -33.17 12.11
C LYS A 206 6.59 -34.66 11.71
N ALA A 207 7.46 -34.99 10.75
CA ALA A 207 7.90 -36.37 10.54
C ALA A 207 8.81 -36.89 11.68
N GLY A 208 9.44 -35.99 12.45
CA GLY A 208 10.16 -36.31 13.69
C GLY A 208 11.33 -37.27 13.45
N SER A 209 11.39 -38.37 14.19
CA SER A 209 12.42 -39.41 14.03
C SER A 209 12.38 -40.10 12.66
N ASN A 210 11.25 -40.04 11.94
CA ASN A 210 11.07 -40.70 10.66
C ASN A 210 11.39 -39.77 9.47
N ALA A 211 11.92 -38.57 9.73
CA ALA A 211 12.20 -37.52 8.76
C ALA A 211 12.91 -37.98 7.47
N ALA A 212 14.03 -38.69 7.59
CA ALA A 212 14.79 -39.17 6.43
C ALA A 212 14.00 -40.19 5.60
N LYS A 213 13.26 -41.10 6.26
CA LYS A 213 12.40 -42.06 5.56
C LYS A 213 11.26 -41.33 4.84
N ALA A 214 10.52 -40.47 5.54
CA ALA A 214 9.37 -39.75 4.99
C ALA A 214 9.77 -38.83 3.81
N PHE A 215 10.94 -38.19 3.88
CA PHE A 215 11.50 -37.42 2.77
C PHE A 215 11.77 -38.33 1.57
N LYS A 216 12.41 -39.48 1.78
CA LYS A 216 12.70 -40.46 0.72
C LYS A 216 11.41 -41.03 0.12
N ASP A 217 10.43 -41.42 0.94
CA ASP A 217 9.14 -41.96 0.51
C ASP A 217 8.37 -40.97 -0.38
N LEU A 218 8.36 -39.68 -0.01
CA LEU A 218 7.72 -38.63 -0.82
C LEU A 218 8.51 -38.30 -2.09
N TYR A 219 9.85 -38.33 -2.02
CA TYR A 219 10.69 -38.18 -3.22
C TYR A 219 10.44 -39.32 -4.21
N GLU A 220 10.43 -40.57 -3.77
CA GLU A 220 10.25 -41.76 -4.65
C GLU A 220 8.81 -41.89 -5.19
N LEU A 221 7.86 -41.09 -4.68
CA LEU A 221 6.54 -40.90 -5.27
C LEU A 221 6.53 -39.80 -6.35
N TRP A 222 7.42 -38.80 -6.25
CA TRP A 222 7.52 -37.66 -7.17
C TRP A 222 8.54 -37.86 -8.30
N PHE A 223 9.55 -38.69 -8.07
CA PHE A 223 10.66 -38.93 -8.98
C PHE A 223 11.03 -40.41 -9.05
N ASP A 224 11.43 -40.86 -10.23
CA ASP A 224 11.95 -42.21 -10.44
C ASP A 224 13.37 -42.39 -9.84
N LYS A 225 14.00 -43.54 -10.12
CA LYS A 225 15.34 -43.83 -9.60
C LYS A 225 16.42 -42.94 -10.23
N GLN A 226 16.18 -42.46 -11.46
CA GLN A 226 17.07 -41.65 -12.29
C GLN A 226 16.96 -40.15 -11.94
N GLY A 227 15.81 -39.69 -11.47
CA GLY A 227 15.49 -38.29 -11.19
C GLY A 227 14.47 -37.66 -12.16
N ASN A 228 13.86 -38.44 -13.05
CA ASN A 228 12.76 -37.97 -13.89
C ASN A 228 11.48 -37.84 -13.04
N LYS A 229 10.56 -36.95 -13.42
CA LYS A 229 9.24 -36.84 -12.79
C LYS A 229 8.46 -38.15 -12.95
N THR A 230 7.68 -38.52 -11.95
CA THR A 230 6.67 -39.58 -12.09
C THR A 230 5.38 -39.04 -12.70
N GLU A 231 4.51 -39.97 -13.14
CA GLU A 231 3.13 -39.71 -13.59
C GLU A 231 2.39 -38.68 -12.72
N TYR A 232 2.63 -38.70 -11.39
CA TYR A 232 2.05 -37.80 -10.42
C TYR A 232 2.41 -36.34 -10.67
N LEU A 233 3.70 -36.03 -10.89
CA LEU A 233 4.14 -34.65 -11.14
C LEU A 233 3.96 -34.22 -12.60
N GLU A 234 4.04 -35.16 -13.54
CA GLU A 234 3.76 -34.88 -14.96
C GLU A 234 2.29 -34.53 -15.18
N THR A 235 1.37 -35.30 -14.59
CA THR A 235 -0.07 -35.04 -14.64
C THR A 235 -0.43 -33.70 -14.00
N LEU A 236 0.11 -33.39 -12.81
CA LEU A 236 -0.10 -32.08 -12.17
C LEU A 236 0.36 -30.91 -13.08
N GLY A 237 1.49 -31.07 -13.78
CA GLY A 237 1.97 -30.08 -14.74
C GLY A 237 1.07 -29.96 -15.99
N LYS A 238 0.76 -31.09 -16.64
CA LYS A 238 -0.07 -31.19 -17.84
C LYS A 238 -1.48 -30.63 -17.63
N GLU A 239 -2.09 -30.93 -16.48
CA GLU A 239 -3.47 -30.58 -16.16
C GLU A 239 -3.61 -29.19 -15.49
N GLY A 240 -2.50 -28.45 -15.33
CA GLY A 240 -2.46 -27.08 -14.79
C GLY A 240 -2.57 -26.97 -13.27
N VAL A 241 -2.45 -28.07 -12.53
CA VAL A 241 -2.66 -28.10 -11.08
C VAL A 241 -1.35 -27.84 -10.32
N ASN A 242 -1.20 -26.61 -9.84
CA ASN A 242 0.00 -26.17 -9.12
C ASN A 242 0.27 -27.01 -7.84
N LEU A 243 1.45 -27.63 -7.77
CA LEU A 243 1.93 -28.42 -6.63
C LEU A 243 1.85 -27.68 -5.28
N HIS A 244 1.94 -26.35 -5.26
CA HIS A 244 1.78 -25.55 -4.05
C HIS A 244 0.36 -25.66 -3.45
N ASN A 245 -0.69 -25.74 -4.28
CA ASN A 245 -2.07 -25.91 -3.82
C ASN A 245 -2.23 -27.24 -3.08
N MET A 246 -1.68 -28.33 -3.63
CA MET A 246 -1.65 -29.63 -2.95
C MET A 246 -0.79 -29.59 -1.68
N SER A 247 0.39 -28.95 -1.73
CA SER A 247 1.32 -28.81 -0.59
C SER A 247 0.71 -28.05 0.59
N SER A 248 -0.12 -27.03 0.32
CA SER A 248 -0.85 -26.27 1.34
C SER A 248 -1.85 -27.17 2.11
N ILE A 249 -2.65 -27.96 1.38
CA ILE A 249 -3.62 -28.89 1.97
C ILE A 249 -2.90 -29.94 2.83
N LEU A 250 -1.82 -30.53 2.29
CA LEU A 250 -1.06 -31.62 2.92
C LEU A 250 -0.11 -31.15 4.04
N SER A 251 0.01 -29.83 4.29
CA SER A 251 1.01 -29.30 5.22
C SER A 251 0.87 -29.85 6.64
N GLY A 252 1.91 -30.56 7.11
CA GLY A 252 1.95 -31.26 8.39
C GLY A 252 1.45 -32.71 8.35
N ALA A 253 1.45 -33.37 7.20
CA ALA A 253 1.22 -34.81 7.06
C ALA A 253 2.37 -35.66 7.64
N GLY A 254 3.58 -35.08 7.78
CA GLY A 254 4.69 -35.67 8.53
C GLY A 254 5.16 -36.99 7.94
N SER A 255 5.20 -38.04 8.76
CA SER A 255 5.64 -39.38 8.33
C SER A 255 4.77 -40.02 7.25
N ASN A 256 3.52 -39.55 7.09
CA ASN A 256 2.53 -40.15 6.20
C ASN A 256 2.35 -39.32 4.92
N ALA A 257 3.32 -38.45 4.61
CA ALA A 257 3.29 -37.51 3.49
C ALA A 257 3.03 -38.15 2.13
N ALA A 258 3.75 -39.24 1.80
CA ALA A 258 3.61 -39.93 0.52
C ALA A 258 2.19 -40.52 0.35
N GLN A 259 1.66 -41.21 1.36
CA GLN A 259 0.29 -41.74 1.33
C GLN A 259 -0.74 -40.61 1.20
N ALA A 260 -0.63 -39.56 2.03
CA ALA A 260 -1.57 -38.44 1.99
C ALA A 260 -1.55 -37.68 0.65
N PHE A 261 -0.39 -37.59 0.00
CA PHE A 261 -0.24 -37.08 -1.35
C PHE A 261 -0.96 -37.98 -2.37
N LYS A 262 -0.70 -39.30 -2.31
CA LYS A 262 -1.35 -40.27 -3.18
C LYS A 262 -2.88 -40.26 -3.02
N ASP A 263 -3.38 -40.29 -1.79
CA ASP A 263 -4.83 -40.27 -1.48
C ASP A 263 -5.53 -39.04 -2.09
N LEU A 264 -4.86 -37.89 -2.12
CA LEU A 264 -5.40 -36.65 -2.70
C LEU A 264 -5.25 -36.61 -4.23
N TYR A 265 -4.16 -37.18 -4.77
CA TYR A 265 -3.98 -37.34 -6.22
C TYR A 265 -5.02 -38.30 -6.80
N ASP A 266 -5.21 -39.49 -6.22
CA ASP A 266 -6.18 -40.51 -6.61
C ASP A 266 -7.64 -40.02 -6.52
N LEU A 267 -7.88 -38.93 -5.78
CA LEU A 267 -9.18 -38.24 -5.72
C LEU A 267 -9.35 -37.22 -6.87
N TRP A 268 -8.26 -36.58 -7.29
CA TRP A 268 -8.24 -35.53 -8.31
C TRP A 268 -8.06 -36.07 -9.74
N PHE A 269 -7.40 -37.22 -9.90
CA PHE A 269 -7.10 -37.85 -11.18
C PHE A 269 -7.47 -39.34 -11.18
N ASP A 270 -7.88 -39.85 -12.35
CA ASP A 270 -8.07 -41.29 -12.56
C ASP A 270 -6.74 -42.02 -12.86
N GLN A 271 -6.80 -43.35 -13.05
CA GLN A 271 -5.62 -44.17 -13.35
C GLN A 271 -4.98 -43.88 -14.72
N GLN A 272 -5.59 -43.02 -15.53
CA GLN A 272 -5.07 -42.55 -16.82
C GLN A 272 -4.60 -41.08 -16.73
N GLY A 273 -4.58 -40.48 -15.53
CA GLY A 273 -4.16 -39.11 -15.29
C GLY A 273 -5.18 -38.04 -15.71
N ASN A 274 -6.41 -38.40 -16.06
CA ASN A 274 -7.43 -37.39 -16.37
C ASN A 274 -8.08 -36.87 -15.10
N LYS A 275 -8.43 -35.57 -15.08
CA LYS A 275 -9.23 -34.97 -14.00
C LYS A 275 -10.49 -35.80 -13.72
N THR A 276 -10.73 -36.15 -12.45
CA THR A 276 -11.99 -36.78 -12.03
C THR A 276 -13.15 -35.76 -12.10
N ILE A 277 -14.38 -36.22 -11.86
CA ILE A 277 -15.56 -35.33 -11.75
C ILE A 277 -15.34 -34.20 -10.75
N TYR A 278 -14.56 -34.43 -9.69
CA TYR A 278 -14.24 -33.46 -8.65
C TYR A 278 -13.58 -32.18 -9.20
N LEU A 279 -12.49 -32.31 -9.97
CA LEU A 279 -11.83 -31.13 -10.57
C LEU A 279 -12.63 -30.58 -11.75
N LYS A 280 -13.20 -31.45 -12.60
CA LYS A 280 -14.02 -31.04 -13.77
C LYS A 280 -15.20 -30.16 -13.36
N THR A 281 -15.88 -30.46 -12.25
CA THR A 281 -16.98 -29.62 -11.73
C THR A 281 -16.49 -28.29 -11.17
N LEU A 282 -15.37 -28.26 -10.43
CA LEU A 282 -14.83 -26.99 -9.93
C LEU A 282 -14.44 -26.04 -11.07
N GLU A 283 -13.83 -26.56 -12.13
CA GLU A 283 -13.46 -25.79 -13.31
C GLU A 283 -14.68 -25.29 -14.10
N LYS A 284 -15.67 -26.18 -14.35
CA LYS A 284 -16.94 -25.84 -15.00
C LYS A 284 -17.71 -24.72 -14.29
N GLU A 285 -17.66 -24.70 -12.95
CA GLU A 285 -18.39 -23.74 -12.12
C GLU A 285 -17.52 -22.56 -11.65
N GLY A 286 -16.32 -22.39 -12.22
CA GLY A 286 -15.43 -21.24 -11.95
C GLY A 286 -14.82 -21.20 -10.54
N ILE A 287 -14.90 -22.29 -9.76
CA ILE A 287 -14.40 -22.33 -8.38
C ILE A 287 -12.89 -22.56 -8.40
N ASN A 288 -12.13 -21.49 -8.15
CA ASN A 288 -10.67 -21.51 -8.12
C ASN A 288 -10.13 -22.50 -7.07
N LEU A 289 -9.40 -23.53 -7.50
CA LEU A 289 -8.78 -24.55 -6.65
C LEU A 289 -7.86 -23.97 -5.55
N THR A 290 -7.29 -22.79 -5.77
CA THR A 290 -6.47 -22.07 -4.78
C THR A 290 -7.32 -21.64 -3.57
N ASN A 291 -8.59 -21.26 -3.77
CA ASN A 291 -9.50 -20.94 -2.67
C ASN A 291 -9.87 -22.21 -1.88
N VAL A 292 -10.13 -23.32 -2.58
CA VAL A 292 -10.39 -24.63 -1.95
C VAL A 292 -9.16 -25.10 -1.15
N SER A 293 -7.96 -24.92 -1.69
CA SER A 293 -6.69 -25.21 -1.02
C SER A 293 -6.37 -24.24 0.13
N GLY A 294 -6.91 -23.02 0.08
CA GLY A 294 -6.89 -22.07 1.17
C GLY A 294 -7.75 -22.53 2.35
N ILE A 295 -9.01 -22.93 2.09
CA ILE A 295 -9.91 -23.51 3.10
C ILE A 295 -9.31 -24.78 3.71
N LEU A 296 -8.89 -25.73 2.86
CA LEU A 296 -8.39 -27.04 3.26
C LEU A 296 -6.91 -27.03 3.71
N SER A 297 -6.27 -25.87 3.80
CA SER A 297 -4.86 -25.76 4.21
C SER A 297 -4.64 -26.45 5.57
N ARG A 298 -3.58 -27.26 5.66
CA ARG A 298 -3.25 -28.10 6.83
C ARG A 298 -4.30 -29.16 7.21
N ALA A 299 -5.04 -29.69 6.23
CA ALA A 299 -5.84 -30.91 6.39
C ALA A 299 -4.99 -32.19 6.55
N LYS A 300 -3.71 -32.18 6.13
CA LYS A 300 -2.71 -33.25 6.38
C LYS A 300 -3.16 -34.60 5.80
N THR A 301 -3.00 -35.69 6.55
CA THR A 301 -3.49 -37.04 6.20
C THR A 301 -5.01 -37.15 6.04
N LYS A 302 -5.79 -36.11 6.40
CA LYS A 302 -7.24 -36.05 6.14
C LYS A 302 -7.57 -35.29 4.85
N ALA A 303 -6.58 -34.89 4.06
CA ALA A 303 -6.74 -34.06 2.86
C ALA A 303 -7.82 -34.56 1.88
N ALA A 304 -7.68 -35.78 1.38
CA ALA A 304 -8.62 -36.37 0.43
C ALA A 304 -10.05 -36.44 1.01
N LYS A 305 -10.19 -36.89 2.26
CA LYS A 305 -11.49 -36.92 2.94
C LYS A 305 -12.09 -35.52 3.09
N ALA A 306 -11.31 -34.54 3.56
CA ALA A 306 -11.78 -33.17 3.78
C ALA A 306 -12.15 -32.47 2.46
N PHE A 307 -11.43 -32.76 1.37
CA PHE A 307 -11.79 -32.31 0.03
C PHE A 307 -13.13 -32.92 -0.42
N LYS A 308 -13.27 -34.25 -0.34
CA LYS A 308 -14.52 -34.96 -0.72
C LYS A 308 -15.71 -34.54 0.15
N ASP A 309 -15.50 -34.40 1.46
CA ASP A 309 -16.50 -33.93 2.42
C ASP A 309 -16.94 -32.48 2.15
N LEU A 310 -16.04 -31.60 1.69
CA LEU A 310 -16.36 -30.20 1.37
C LEU A 310 -17.06 -30.11 0.00
N TYR A 311 -16.55 -30.82 -1.00
CA TYR A 311 -17.19 -30.96 -2.30
C TYR A 311 -18.63 -31.46 -2.15
N GLY A 312 -18.87 -32.48 -1.31
CA GLY A 312 -20.21 -33.01 -1.02
C GLY A 312 -21.17 -32.04 -0.30
N ILE A 313 -20.70 -30.87 0.15
CA ILE A 313 -21.58 -29.78 0.59
C ILE A 313 -21.94 -28.85 -0.57
N TRP A 314 -21.05 -28.69 -1.54
CA TRP A 314 -21.26 -27.79 -2.68
C TRP A 314 -21.96 -28.45 -3.85
N PHE A 315 -21.66 -29.73 -4.10
CA PHE A 315 -22.12 -30.54 -5.23
C PHE A 315 -22.63 -31.92 -4.79
N ASP A 316 -23.56 -32.48 -5.56
CA ASP A 316 -23.92 -33.90 -5.46
C ASP A 316 -22.90 -34.81 -6.17
N GLU A 317 -23.12 -36.13 -6.12
CA GLU A 317 -22.25 -37.12 -6.75
C GLU A 317 -22.21 -37.04 -8.29
N ARG A 318 -23.14 -36.29 -8.91
CA ARG A 318 -23.21 -36.02 -10.35
C ARG A 318 -22.64 -34.64 -10.71
N GLY A 319 -22.15 -33.87 -9.73
CA GLY A 319 -21.60 -32.53 -9.93
C GLY A 319 -22.65 -31.40 -9.98
N ASN A 320 -23.92 -31.65 -9.64
CA ASN A 320 -24.92 -30.58 -9.57
C ASN A 320 -24.83 -29.81 -8.25
N LYS A 321 -25.01 -28.49 -8.30
CA LYS A 321 -25.05 -27.64 -7.09
C LYS A 321 -26.10 -28.12 -6.09
N THR A 322 -25.71 -28.29 -4.83
CA THR A 322 -26.64 -28.59 -3.72
C THR A 322 -27.49 -27.37 -3.37
N LYS A 323 -28.38 -27.50 -2.35
CA LYS A 323 -29.09 -26.34 -1.78
C LYS A 323 -28.14 -25.24 -1.28
N TYR A 324 -26.94 -25.58 -0.81
CA TYR A 324 -26.01 -24.62 -0.22
C TYR A 324 -25.48 -23.62 -1.25
N LEU A 325 -24.91 -24.07 -2.39
CA LEU A 325 -24.46 -23.15 -3.45
C LEU A 325 -25.64 -22.44 -4.12
N LYS A 326 -26.76 -23.14 -4.38
CA LYS A 326 -27.97 -22.53 -4.97
C LYS A 326 -28.52 -21.37 -4.13
N THR A 327 -28.49 -21.49 -2.81
CA THR A 327 -28.85 -20.39 -1.91
C THR A 327 -27.86 -19.23 -2.01
N LEU A 328 -26.55 -19.49 -1.95
CA LEU A 328 -25.53 -18.44 -2.04
C LEU A 328 -25.65 -17.63 -3.33
N GLU A 329 -25.85 -18.32 -4.47
CA GLU A 329 -26.05 -17.69 -5.78
C GLU A 329 -27.35 -16.89 -5.84
N LYS A 330 -28.49 -17.46 -5.41
CA LYS A 330 -29.78 -16.77 -5.32
C LYS A 330 -29.72 -15.53 -4.43
N GLN A 331 -28.92 -15.57 -3.36
CA GLN A 331 -28.82 -14.52 -2.34
C GLN A 331 -27.66 -13.54 -2.60
N GLY A 332 -26.97 -13.64 -3.75
CA GLY A 332 -25.89 -12.73 -4.16
C GLY A 332 -24.58 -12.86 -3.37
N ILE A 333 -24.39 -13.92 -2.57
CA ILE A 333 -23.20 -14.08 -1.72
C ILE A 333 -22.09 -14.80 -2.49
N ASN A 334 -21.05 -14.05 -2.82
CA ASN A 334 -19.86 -14.58 -3.49
C ASN A 334 -19.12 -15.61 -2.60
N LEU A 335 -18.91 -16.81 -3.12
CA LEU A 335 -18.18 -17.90 -2.44
C LEU A 335 -16.75 -17.53 -2.04
N ASN A 336 -16.14 -16.53 -2.69
CA ASN A 336 -14.83 -15.99 -2.31
C ASN A 336 -14.85 -15.34 -0.91
N ASN A 337 -15.94 -14.69 -0.50
CA ASN A 337 -16.06 -14.10 0.83
C ASN A 337 -16.08 -15.19 1.91
N ILE A 338 -16.81 -16.29 1.67
CA ILE A 338 -16.83 -17.47 2.55
C ILE A 338 -15.47 -18.16 2.55
N SER A 339 -14.83 -18.32 1.39
CA SER A 339 -13.50 -18.94 1.26
C SER A 339 -12.41 -18.14 1.99
N SER A 340 -12.50 -16.80 1.95
CA SER A 340 -11.66 -15.87 2.71
C SER A 340 -11.76 -16.13 4.22
N ILE A 341 -12.99 -16.24 4.74
CA ILE A 341 -13.25 -16.48 6.16
C ILE A 341 -12.78 -17.89 6.58
N LEU A 342 -13.14 -18.92 5.80
CA LEU A 342 -12.85 -20.34 6.09
C LEU A 342 -11.39 -20.76 5.83
N GLY A 343 -10.53 -19.84 5.38
CA GLY A 343 -9.11 -20.12 5.13
C GLY A 343 -8.41 -20.75 6.35
N GLY A 344 -7.79 -21.91 6.16
CA GLY A 344 -7.12 -22.67 7.23
C GLY A 344 -8.05 -23.53 8.11
N ALA A 345 -9.30 -23.75 7.74
CA ALA A 345 -10.19 -24.70 8.43
C ALA A 345 -9.71 -26.16 8.33
N GLY A 346 -8.92 -26.51 7.30
CA GLY A 346 -8.27 -27.81 7.15
C GLY A 346 -9.28 -28.95 7.15
N SER A 347 -9.07 -29.96 8.01
CA SER A 347 -9.98 -31.11 8.14
C SER A 347 -11.36 -30.78 8.71
N ASN A 348 -11.59 -29.54 9.15
CA ASN A 348 -12.84 -29.10 9.77
C ASN A 348 -13.68 -28.23 8.81
N ALA A 349 -13.24 -28.04 7.57
CA ALA A 349 -13.88 -27.17 6.57
C ALA A 349 -15.38 -27.41 6.40
N THR A 350 -15.80 -28.67 6.25
CA THR A 350 -17.22 -29.06 6.13
C THR A 350 -18.07 -28.64 7.33
N LYS A 351 -17.51 -28.70 8.55
CA LYS A 351 -18.21 -28.23 9.75
C LYS A 351 -18.28 -26.71 9.76
N ALA A 352 -17.14 -26.04 9.58
CA ALA A 352 -17.04 -24.59 9.64
C ALA A 352 -17.89 -23.89 8.56
N PHE A 353 -17.99 -24.47 7.35
CA PHE A 353 -18.92 -24.00 6.32
C PHE A 353 -20.38 -24.15 6.77
N LYS A 354 -20.77 -25.32 7.31
CA LYS A 354 -22.15 -25.54 7.79
C LYS A 354 -22.50 -24.59 8.93
N ASP A 355 -21.65 -24.51 9.95
CA ASP A 355 -21.86 -23.64 11.11
C ASP A 355 -22.07 -22.17 10.67
N LEU A 356 -21.22 -21.66 9.75
CA LEU A 356 -21.33 -20.29 9.24
C LEU A 356 -22.57 -20.11 8.36
N TYR A 357 -22.87 -21.08 7.49
CA TYR A 357 -24.07 -21.06 6.66
C TYR A 357 -25.34 -21.01 7.53
N THR A 358 -25.42 -21.75 8.63
CA THR A 358 -26.59 -21.74 9.54
C THR A 358 -26.73 -20.46 10.37
N LEU A 359 -25.67 -19.67 10.53
CA LEU A 359 -25.80 -18.31 11.08
C LEU A 359 -26.36 -17.33 10.04
N TRP A 360 -26.12 -17.58 8.76
CA TRP A 360 -26.49 -16.69 7.65
C TRP A 360 -27.83 -17.03 7.00
N PHE A 361 -28.21 -18.31 6.98
CA PHE A 361 -29.41 -18.81 6.32
C PHE A 361 -30.17 -19.84 7.17
N ASP A 362 -31.50 -19.80 7.09
CA ASP A 362 -32.38 -20.83 7.65
C ASP A 362 -32.32 -22.15 6.86
N GLU A 363 -33.14 -23.14 7.25
CA GLU A 363 -33.16 -24.44 6.59
C GLU A 363 -33.70 -24.37 5.15
N GLN A 364 -34.54 -23.37 4.87
CA GLN A 364 -35.21 -23.07 3.61
C GLN A 364 -34.32 -22.28 2.63
N GLY A 365 -33.28 -21.59 3.12
CA GLY A 365 -32.38 -20.73 2.35
C GLY A 365 -32.77 -19.24 2.31
N ASN A 366 -33.58 -18.78 3.26
CA ASN A 366 -33.81 -17.35 3.49
C ASN A 366 -32.70 -16.77 4.37
N ARG A 367 -32.39 -15.48 4.23
CA ARG A 367 -31.43 -14.77 5.09
C ARG A 367 -31.96 -14.76 6.53
N THR A 368 -31.11 -15.09 7.49
CA THR A 368 -31.41 -14.89 8.92
C THR A 368 -31.39 -13.41 9.29
N GLN A 369 -31.92 -13.10 10.48
CA GLN A 369 -31.79 -11.81 11.15
C GLN A 369 -30.34 -11.28 11.14
N HIS A 370 -29.34 -12.16 11.28
CA HIS A 370 -27.91 -11.76 11.23
C HIS A 370 -27.51 -11.11 9.90
N LEU A 371 -27.91 -11.70 8.75
CA LEU A 371 -27.62 -11.10 7.45
C LEU A 371 -28.54 -9.92 7.12
N GLN A 372 -29.82 -10.01 7.49
CA GLN A 372 -30.79 -8.93 7.30
C GLN A 372 -30.31 -7.64 7.98
N ASN A 373 -29.84 -7.73 9.23
CA ASN A 373 -29.31 -6.57 9.95
C ASN A 373 -28.03 -5.99 9.34
N LEU A 374 -27.12 -6.83 8.83
CA LEU A 374 -25.94 -6.31 8.13
C LEU A 374 -26.35 -5.50 6.90
N GLU A 375 -27.29 -6.00 6.11
CA GLU A 375 -27.79 -5.35 4.89
C GLU A 375 -28.60 -4.08 5.18
N GLU A 376 -29.66 -4.17 5.99
CA GLU A 376 -30.50 -3.02 6.38
C GLU A 376 -29.72 -1.88 7.03
N LYS A 377 -28.68 -2.21 7.79
CA LYS A 377 -27.89 -1.24 8.54
C LYS A 377 -26.62 -0.82 7.79
N GLY A 378 -26.47 -1.18 6.51
CA GLY A 378 -25.44 -0.69 5.58
C GLY A 378 -24.05 -1.32 5.72
N ILE A 379 -23.90 -2.42 6.47
CA ILE A 379 -22.63 -3.10 6.71
C ILE A 379 -22.33 -4.07 5.57
N ASN A 380 -21.39 -3.68 4.69
CA ASN A 380 -20.94 -4.52 3.59
C ASN A 380 -20.28 -5.82 4.11
N LEU A 381 -20.80 -6.97 3.68
CA LEU A 381 -20.25 -8.29 4.00
C LEU A 381 -18.77 -8.47 3.61
N HIS A 382 -18.28 -7.70 2.64
CA HIS A 382 -16.86 -7.63 2.32
C HIS A 382 -16.01 -7.25 3.55
N ASN A 383 -16.40 -6.20 4.27
CA ASN A 383 -15.71 -5.71 5.48
C ASN A 383 -15.70 -6.80 6.56
N VAL A 384 -16.85 -7.45 6.77
CA VAL A 384 -16.97 -8.59 7.69
C VAL A 384 -16.02 -9.73 7.29
N SER A 385 -15.94 -10.07 6.00
CA SER A 385 -15.02 -11.09 5.48
C SER A 385 -13.53 -10.67 5.47
N SER A 386 -13.25 -9.37 5.54
CA SER A 386 -11.93 -8.77 5.63
C SER A 386 -11.37 -8.89 7.04
N ILE A 387 -12.20 -8.56 8.05
CA ILE A 387 -11.86 -8.75 9.47
C ILE A 387 -11.74 -10.25 9.81
N LEU A 388 -12.72 -11.05 9.38
CA LEU A 388 -12.78 -12.50 9.64
C LEU A 388 -11.89 -13.35 8.72
N HIS A 389 -11.04 -12.75 7.87
CA HIS A 389 -10.16 -13.48 6.97
C HIS A 389 -9.29 -14.50 7.75
N ARG A 390 -9.34 -15.78 7.34
CA ARG A 390 -8.70 -16.94 8.00
C ARG A 390 -9.15 -17.19 9.44
N ALA A 391 -10.41 -16.91 9.79
CA ALA A 391 -11.02 -17.44 11.00
C ALA A 391 -11.13 -18.98 10.99
N GLY A 392 -11.10 -19.61 9.81
CA GLY A 392 -10.88 -21.03 9.63
C GLY A 392 -11.95 -21.89 10.30
N SER A 393 -11.54 -22.83 11.16
CA SER A 393 -12.48 -23.70 11.89
C SER A 393 -13.37 -22.96 12.88
N ASN A 394 -13.03 -21.71 13.23
CA ASN A 394 -13.72 -20.91 14.23
C ASN A 394 -14.61 -19.83 13.58
N ALA A 395 -14.76 -19.85 12.26
CA ALA A 395 -15.47 -18.84 11.46
C ALA A 395 -16.84 -18.43 12.00
N ALA A 396 -17.71 -19.41 12.28
CA ALA A 396 -19.05 -19.15 12.79
C ALA A 396 -19.02 -18.45 14.16
N LYS A 397 -18.20 -18.95 15.09
CA LYS A 397 -18.03 -18.28 16.40
C LYS A 397 -17.44 -16.87 16.24
N ALA A 398 -16.42 -16.69 15.40
CA ALA A 398 -15.80 -15.38 15.21
C ALA A 398 -16.74 -14.35 14.55
N PHE A 399 -17.66 -14.80 13.69
CA PHE A 399 -18.77 -14.00 13.18
C PHE A 399 -19.76 -13.65 14.31
N GLN A 400 -20.17 -14.65 15.11
CA GLN A 400 -21.12 -14.46 16.21
C GLN A 400 -20.58 -13.48 17.27
N ASP A 401 -19.38 -13.73 17.80
CA ASP A 401 -18.71 -12.89 18.81
C ASP A 401 -18.55 -11.42 18.31
N LEU A 402 -18.40 -11.20 17.00
CA LEU A 402 -18.28 -9.87 16.40
C LEU A 402 -19.65 -9.22 16.18
N TYR A 403 -20.64 -10.00 15.74
CA TYR A 403 -22.02 -9.55 15.56
C TYR A 403 -22.63 -9.07 16.89
N GLU A 404 -22.41 -9.80 17.99
CA GLU A 404 -22.89 -9.44 19.34
C GLU A 404 -22.26 -8.15 19.90
N LEU A 405 -21.11 -7.71 19.36
CA LEU A 405 -20.55 -6.39 19.66
C LEU A 405 -21.21 -5.27 18.84
N TRP A 406 -21.81 -5.59 17.69
CA TRP A 406 -22.43 -4.62 16.78
C TRP A 406 -23.94 -4.50 16.97
N PHE A 407 -24.62 -5.60 17.31
CA PHE A 407 -26.07 -5.71 17.43
C PHE A 407 -26.51 -6.41 18.71
N ASP A 408 -27.65 -5.99 19.27
CA ASP A 408 -28.35 -6.74 20.32
C ASP A 408 -29.15 -7.93 19.74
N GLU A 409 -29.76 -8.73 20.63
CA GLU A 409 -30.58 -9.89 20.28
C GLU A 409 -31.77 -9.53 19.36
N GLN A 410 -32.25 -8.29 19.43
CA GLN A 410 -33.34 -7.79 18.58
C GLN A 410 -32.82 -7.25 17.24
N GLY A 411 -31.52 -7.04 17.07
CA GLY A 411 -30.90 -6.53 15.85
C GLY A 411 -30.67 -5.02 15.82
N ASN A 412 -30.90 -4.30 16.91
CA ASN A 412 -30.58 -2.88 16.98
C ASN A 412 -29.07 -2.71 17.19
N ARG A 413 -28.51 -1.63 16.66
CA ARG A 413 -27.10 -1.28 16.87
C ARG A 413 -26.81 -1.12 18.37
N THR A 414 -25.76 -1.76 18.86
CA THR A 414 -25.27 -1.60 20.25
C THR A 414 -24.80 -0.17 20.51
N GLN A 415 -24.51 0.15 21.77
CA GLN A 415 -23.87 1.42 22.13
C GLN A 415 -22.54 1.64 21.37
N CYS A 416 -21.80 0.57 21.05
CA CYS A 416 -20.56 0.64 20.29
C CYS A 416 -20.79 1.18 18.87
N MET A 417 -21.70 0.56 18.10
CA MET A 417 -22.01 1.01 16.74
C MET A 417 -22.70 2.37 16.70
N LYS A 418 -23.62 2.65 17.63
CA LYS A 418 -24.24 3.98 17.79
C LYS A 418 -23.19 5.08 18.04
N THR A 419 -22.11 4.74 18.76
CA THR A 419 -21.01 5.67 19.04
C THR A 419 -20.15 5.88 17.80
N LEU A 420 -19.69 4.82 17.11
CA LEU A 420 -18.92 4.98 15.86
C LEU A 420 -19.67 5.85 14.82
N GLU A 421 -20.99 5.69 14.71
CA GLU A 421 -21.84 6.48 13.81
C GLU A 421 -21.99 7.95 14.26
N ARG A 422 -22.25 8.20 15.55
CA ARG A 422 -22.31 9.56 16.14
C ARG A 422 -21.01 10.33 15.93
N GLU A 423 -19.88 9.63 15.95
CA GLU A 423 -18.53 10.18 15.88
C GLU A 423 -17.96 10.19 14.45
N GLY A 424 -18.75 9.78 13.44
CA GLY A 424 -18.34 9.78 12.03
C GLY A 424 -17.25 8.75 11.68
N ILE A 425 -16.95 7.79 12.56
CA ILE A 425 -15.88 6.81 12.35
C ILE A 425 -16.39 5.68 11.45
N SER A 426 -15.95 5.67 10.19
CA SER A 426 -16.34 4.66 9.21
C SER A 426 -15.91 3.25 9.63
N LEU A 427 -16.87 2.32 9.61
CA LEU A 427 -16.60 0.89 9.81
C LEU A 427 -15.67 0.31 8.72
N ALA A 428 -15.56 0.94 7.54
CA ALA A 428 -14.55 0.57 6.54
C ALA A 428 -13.13 0.84 7.05
N SER A 429 -12.87 2.03 7.62
CA SER A 429 -11.57 2.37 8.22
C SER A 429 -11.21 1.46 9.39
N ILE A 430 -12.19 1.09 10.23
CA ILE A 430 -11.99 0.08 11.28
C ILE A 430 -11.71 -1.31 10.67
N SER A 431 -12.41 -1.69 9.59
CA SER A 431 -12.19 -2.95 8.88
C SER A 431 -10.82 -3.04 8.18
N ASP A 432 -10.27 -1.93 7.70
CA ASP A 432 -8.95 -1.88 7.08
C ASP A 432 -7.84 -2.06 8.12
N ILE A 433 -7.96 -1.39 9.27
CA ILE A 433 -7.07 -1.59 10.43
C ILE A 433 -7.12 -3.06 10.90
N LEU A 434 -8.33 -3.60 11.03
CA LEU A 434 -8.60 -4.96 11.53
C LEU A 434 -8.59 -6.04 10.43
N HIS A 435 -8.08 -5.76 9.24
CA HIS A 435 -7.95 -6.77 8.19
C HIS A 435 -7.09 -7.96 8.68
N GLY A 436 -7.60 -9.19 8.47
CA GLY A 436 -6.84 -10.41 8.78
C GLY A 436 -6.77 -10.79 10.26
N VAL A 437 -7.65 -10.29 11.14
CA VAL A 437 -7.72 -10.77 12.53
C VAL A 437 -8.16 -12.24 12.60
N GLY A 438 -9.09 -12.65 11.75
CA GLY A 438 -9.64 -14.00 11.74
C GLY A 438 -10.40 -14.32 13.03
N SER A 439 -10.01 -15.39 13.74
CA SER A 439 -10.78 -15.95 14.87
C SER A 439 -10.77 -15.12 16.15
N SER A 440 -10.13 -13.95 16.17
CA SER A 440 -10.06 -13.03 17.32
C SER A 440 -10.75 -11.68 17.04
N ALA A 441 -11.57 -11.61 15.98
CA ALA A 441 -12.15 -10.38 15.45
C ALA A 441 -12.83 -9.52 16.52
N ALA A 442 -13.75 -10.11 17.27
CA ALA A 442 -14.46 -9.45 18.36
C ALA A 442 -13.52 -8.81 19.39
N LYS A 443 -12.50 -9.56 19.85
CA LYS A 443 -11.52 -9.04 20.80
C LYS A 443 -10.72 -7.88 20.20
N ALA A 444 -10.19 -8.00 18.99
CA ALA A 444 -9.38 -6.95 18.38
C ALA A 444 -10.20 -5.68 18.07
N PHE A 445 -11.48 -5.83 17.72
CA PHE A 445 -12.43 -4.73 17.57
C PHE A 445 -12.73 -4.05 18.91
N LYS A 446 -13.00 -4.82 19.97
CA LYS A 446 -13.23 -4.30 21.33
C LYS A 446 -11.99 -3.62 21.91
N ASP A 447 -10.80 -4.24 21.78
CA ASP A 447 -9.50 -3.67 22.17
C ASP A 447 -9.24 -2.31 21.51
N LEU A 448 -9.64 -2.15 20.23
CA LEU A 448 -9.50 -0.89 19.49
C LEU A 448 -10.56 0.13 19.90
N TYR A 449 -11.82 -0.31 20.10
CA TYR A 449 -12.90 0.56 20.56
C TYR A 449 -12.60 1.14 21.94
N ASP A 450 -12.14 0.32 22.90
CA ASP A 450 -11.84 0.74 24.28
C ASP A 450 -10.61 1.65 24.39
N LEU A 451 -9.79 1.73 23.34
CA LEU A 451 -8.74 2.74 23.21
C LEU A 451 -9.32 4.08 22.75
N LEU A 452 -10.31 4.08 21.86
CA LEU A 452 -10.94 5.28 21.31
C LEU A 452 -12.04 5.86 22.22
N PHE A 453 -12.74 5.02 22.97
CA PHE A 453 -13.91 5.36 23.78
C PHE A 453 -13.85 4.74 25.18
N ASP A 454 -14.34 5.48 26.19
CA ASP A 454 -14.51 4.96 27.55
C ASP A 454 -15.76 4.06 27.69
N GLU A 455 -15.96 3.48 28.88
CA GLU A 455 -17.12 2.61 29.18
C GLU A 455 -18.46 3.34 29.06
N GLN A 456 -18.47 4.67 29.21
CA GLN A 456 -19.63 5.54 29.05
C GLN A 456 -19.78 6.04 27.59
N ALA A 457 -18.92 5.57 26.69
CA ALA A 457 -18.86 5.91 25.28
C ALA A 457 -18.58 7.40 24.97
N ASN A 458 -17.79 8.08 25.80
CA ASN A 458 -17.16 9.35 25.47
C ASN A 458 -15.79 9.11 24.82
N ARG A 459 -15.32 10.08 24.02
CA ARG A 459 -13.95 10.07 23.46
C ARG A 459 -12.92 9.96 24.58
N THR A 460 -11.97 9.03 24.48
CA THR A 460 -10.80 8.99 25.37
C THR A 460 -9.87 10.18 25.09
N GLN A 461 -8.83 10.33 25.93
CA GLN A 461 -7.76 11.30 25.68
C GLN A 461 -7.11 11.12 24.30
N TYR A 462 -7.00 9.87 23.80
CA TYR A 462 -6.46 9.58 22.49
C TYR A 462 -7.22 10.33 21.37
N LEU A 463 -8.55 10.15 21.27
CA LEU A 463 -9.35 10.86 20.27
C LEU A 463 -9.38 12.38 20.50
N LYS A 464 -9.50 12.83 21.76
CA LYS A 464 -9.52 14.27 22.11
C LYS A 464 -8.24 15.00 21.66
N THR A 465 -7.07 14.40 21.86
CA THR A 465 -5.79 14.95 21.41
C THR A 465 -5.70 14.97 19.87
N LEU A 466 -6.06 13.86 19.22
CA LEU A 466 -5.98 13.75 17.76
C LEU A 466 -6.88 14.79 17.07
N GLU A 467 -8.11 14.95 17.51
CA GLU A 467 -9.06 15.94 17.01
C GLU A 467 -8.57 17.39 17.22
N LYS A 468 -8.06 17.70 18.42
CA LYS A 468 -7.48 19.02 18.75
C LYS A 468 -6.33 19.42 17.83
N GLU A 469 -5.54 18.44 17.36
CA GLU A 469 -4.42 18.64 16.45
C GLU A 469 -4.77 18.37 14.97
N GLY A 470 -6.06 18.28 14.62
CA GLY A 470 -6.54 18.13 13.24
C GLY A 470 -6.30 16.74 12.61
N ILE A 471 -5.95 15.73 13.41
CA ILE A 471 -5.52 14.41 12.94
C ILE A 471 -6.74 13.49 12.75
N ASN A 472 -7.12 13.29 11.49
CA ASN A 472 -8.25 12.43 11.13
C ASN A 472 -7.92 10.94 11.31
N ILE A 473 -8.85 10.17 11.87
CA ILE A 473 -8.77 8.71 12.02
C ILE A 473 -8.52 7.98 10.69
N VAL A 474 -8.92 8.56 9.55
CA VAL A 474 -8.66 8.04 8.19
C VAL A 474 -7.16 8.01 7.87
N ASN A 475 -6.38 9.02 8.28
CA ASN A 475 -4.93 9.03 8.09
C ASN A 475 -4.25 7.92 8.92
N ILE A 476 -4.72 7.73 10.16
CA ILE A 476 -4.25 6.65 11.04
C ILE A 476 -4.66 5.28 10.48
N SER A 477 -5.88 5.16 9.93
CA SER A 477 -6.38 3.96 9.26
C SER A 477 -5.56 3.58 8.04
N SER A 478 -5.15 4.56 7.21
CA SER A 478 -4.22 4.32 6.10
C SER A 478 -2.91 3.72 6.60
N ILE A 479 -2.32 4.30 7.65
CA ILE A 479 -1.05 3.85 8.24
C ILE A 479 -1.17 2.45 8.86
N LEU A 480 -2.21 2.22 9.67
CA LEU A 480 -2.45 1.00 10.43
C LEU A 480 -3.22 -0.09 9.66
N SER A 481 -3.53 0.12 8.39
CA SER A 481 -4.16 -0.89 7.53
C SER A 481 -3.39 -2.21 7.57
N GLY A 482 -4.09 -3.31 7.86
CA GLY A 482 -3.47 -4.63 8.07
C GLY A 482 -2.76 -4.83 9.41
N ALA A 483 -3.01 -4.00 10.43
CA ALA A 483 -2.52 -4.24 11.80
C ALA A 483 -3.18 -5.46 12.48
N GLY A 484 -4.40 -5.79 12.08
CA GLY A 484 -5.11 -6.99 12.49
C GLY A 484 -5.24 -7.10 14.01
N SER A 485 -4.89 -8.27 14.58
CA SER A 485 -4.97 -8.54 16.02
C SER A 485 -4.01 -7.72 16.89
N LYS A 486 -3.21 -6.83 16.30
CA LYS A 486 -2.33 -5.87 17.00
C LYS A 486 -2.79 -4.42 16.86
N ALA A 487 -3.96 -4.16 16.26
CA ALA A 487 -4.47 -2.82 15.97
C ALA A 487 -4.37 -1.83 17.14
N ALA A 488 -4.98 -2.15 18.28
CA ALA A 488 -4.97 -1.28 19.46
C ALA A 488 -3.54 -0.95 19.93
N LYS A 489 -2.68 -1.96 20.07
CA LYS A 489 -1.27 -1.73 20.43
C LYS A 489 -0.51 -0.91 19.38
N ALA A 490 -0.74 -1.15 18.10
CA ALA A 490 -0.06 -0.42 17.02
C ALA A 490 -0.52 1.05 16.94
N PHE A 491 -1.77 1.33 17.33
CA PHE A 491 -2.28 2.68 17.56
C PHE A 491 -1.62 3.32 18.78
N GLU A 492 -1.63 2.65 19.93
CA GLU A 492 -1.00 3.12 21.18
C GLU A 492 0.49 3.43 20.99
N ASP A 493 1.26 2.49 20.42
CA ASP A 493 2.69 2.64 20.14
C ASP A 493 2.98 3.78 19.13
N LEU A 494 2.03 4.12 18.24
CA LEU A 494 2.16 5.22 17.27
C LEU A 494 1.77 6.57 17.89
N TYR A 495 0.67 6.62 18.63
CA TYR A 495 0.25 7.80 19.39
C TYR A 495 1.35 8.22 20.39
N ASN A 496 1.93 7.26 21.11
CA ASN A 496 3.02 7.51 22.07
C ASN A 496 4.36 7.94 21.42
N LEU A 497 4.47 7.93 20.07
CA LEU A 497 5.57 8.56 19.35
C LEU A 497 5.25 10.03 18.99
N TRP A 498 3.98 10.39 18.82
CA TRP A 498 3.52 11.74 18.47
C TRP A 498 3.18 12.60 19.70
N PHE A 499 2.67 11.97 20.76
CA PHE A 499 2.15 12.59 21.96
C PHE A 499 2.69 11.93 23.23
N ASP A 500 2.83 12.73 24.29
CA ASP A 500 3.06 12.22 25.63
C ASP A 500 1.76 11.82 26.35
N LYS A 501 1.87 11.40 27.62
CA LYS A 501 0.74 10.99 28.46
C LYS A 501 -0.23 12.14 28.80
N ASP A 502 0.16 13.39 28.61
CA ASP A 502 -0.71 14.56 28.80
C ASP A 502 -1.39 14.95 27.48
N GLY A 503 -1.02 14.35 26.34
CA GLY A 503 -1.47 14.73 25.00
C GLY A 503 -0.69 15.89 24.40
N LYS A 504 0.51 16.22 24.92
CA LYS A 504 1.39 17.24 24.37
C LYS A 504 2.29 16.63 23.29
N LYS A 505 2.59 17.40 22.24
CA LYS A 505 3.46 16.93 21.14
C LYS A 505 4.86 16.57 21.65
N THR A 506 5.32 15.38 21.28
CA THR A 506 6.71 14.94 21.48
C THR A 506 7.66 15.76 20.60
N GLN A 507 8.97 15.63 20.85
CA GLN A 507 10.01 16.14 19.95
C GLN A 507 9.81 15.62 18.51
N TYR A 508 9.49 14.33 18.33
CA TYR A 508 9.28 13.74 17.01
C TYR A 508 8.23 14.47 16.17
N LEU A 509 7.09 14.84 16.75
CA LEU A 509 6.04 15.54 16.00
C LEU A 509 6.36 17.04 15.83
N LYS A 510 6.94 17.69 16.86
CA LYS A 510 7.36 19.11 16.78
C LYS A 510 8.35 19.34 15.64
N THR A 511 9.46 18.61 15.63
CA THR A 511 10.50 18.71 14.58
C THR A 511 9.95 18.37 13.19
N ILE A 512 8.95 17.49 13.09
CA ILE A 512 8.27 17.19 11.82
C ILE A 512 7.40 18.37 11.35
N GLU A 513 6.64 19.00 12.26
CA GLU A 513 5.78 20.14 11.95
C GLU A 513 6.57 21.43 11.68
N GLU A 514 7.65 21.69 12.44
CA GLU A 514 8.58 22.81 12.28
C GLU A 514 9.22 22.81 10.87
N GLU A 515 9.44 21.63 10.29
CA GLU A 515 9.96 21.44 8.92
C GLU A 515 8.85 21.34 7.86
N GLY A 516 7.61 21.74 8.19
CA GLY A 516 6.48 21.79 7.27
C GLY A 516 5.94 20.42 6.83
N ILE A 517 6.36 19.33 7.45
CA ILE A 517 5.93 17.98 7.12
C ILE A 517 4.58 17.72 7.80
N ASN A 518 3.49 17.74 7.03
CA ASN A 518 2.18 17.42 7.60
C ASN A 518 1.92 15.90 7.65
N LEU A 519 0.95 15.52 8.48
CA LEU A 519 0.58 14.11 8.67
C LEU A 519 -0.07 13.45 7.44
N SER A 520 -0.53 14.23 6.44
CA SER A 520 -0.98 13.63 5.17
C SER A 520 0.23 13.05 4.40
N ASN A 521 1.35 13.77 4.33
CA ASN A 521 2.61 13.26 3.75
C ASN A 521 3.09 12.01 4.48
N MET A 522 3.07 12.02 5.82
CA MET A 522 3.44 10.85 6.62
C MET A 522 2.50 9.66 6.40
N SER A 523 1.18 9.90 6.28
CA SER A 523 0.19 8.85 6.00
C SER A 523 0.23 8.31 4.56
N SER A 524 0.71 9.11 3.60
CA SER A 524 1.04 8.67 2.24
C SER A 524 2.21 7.68 2.27
N ILE A 525 3.29 8.05 2.97
CA ILE A 525 4.52 7.25 3.03
C ILE A 525 4.32 5.95 3.81
N LEU A 526 3.73 6.04 5.00
CA LEU A 526 3.55 4.91 5.93
C LEU A 526 2.25 4.13 5.72
N SER A 527 1.49 4.39 4.65
CA SER A 527 0.28 3.63 4.32
C SER A 527 0.58 2.12 4.29
N LYS A 528 -0.30 1.32 4.90
CA LYS A 528 -0.19 -0.15 5.00
C LYS A 528 1.07 -0.65 5.73
N ALA A 529 1.67 0.18 6.61
CA ALA A 529 2.70 -0.29 7.55
C ALA A 529 2.11 -1.20 8.65
N GLY A 530 0.80 -1.10 8.92
CA GLY A 530 0.04 -1.98 9.80
C GLY A 530 0.62 -2.03 11.20
N SER A 531 0.77 -3.24 11.76
CA SER A 531 1.31 -3.43 13.12
C SER A 531 2.79 -3.06 13.30
N ASN A 532 3.46 -2.58 12.24
CA ASN A 532 4.84 -2.11 12.28
C ASN A 532 4.96 -0.59 12.06
N ALA A 533 3.85 0.14 11.92
CA ALA A 533 3.86 1.59 11.72
C ALA A 533 4.69 2.39 12.75
N PRO A 534 4.66 2.11 14.07
CA PRO A 534 5.50 2.83 15.04
C PRO A 534 7.00 2.67 14.74
N LYS A 535 7.41 1.45 14.37
CA LYS A 535 8.79 1.15 13.98
C LYS A 535 9.16 1.79 12.65
N ALA A 536 8.24 1.79 11.67
CA ALA A 536 8.46 2.42 10.37
C ALA A 536 8.63 3.94 10.50
N PHE A 537 7.77 4.60 11.28
CA PHE A 537 7.86 6.01 11.64
C PHE A 537 9.19 6.34 12.32
N LYS A 538 9.53 5.65 13.42
CA LYS A 538 10.78 5.94 14.16
C LYS A 538 12.03 5.69 13.32
N ASN A 539 12.03 4.64 12.49
CA ASN A 539 13.14 4.37 11.56
C ASN A 539 13.23 5.39 10.42
N LEU A 540 12.14 6.03 10.01
CA LEU A 540 12.14 7.08 8.97
C LEU A 540 12.59 8.42 9.56
N TYR A 541 12.09 8.76 10.75
CA TYR A 541 12.56 9.92 11.52
C TYR A 541 14.08 9.86 11.71
N GLY A 542 14.63 8.73 12.20
CA GLY A 542 16.08 8.51 12.35
C GLY A 542 16.90 8.41 11.05
N ILE A 543 16.33 8.82 9.92
CA ILE A 543 17.03 9.03 8.64
C ILE A 543 16.93 10.50 8.21
N TRP A 544 15.83 11.19 8.56
CA TRP A 544 15.64 12.62 8.33
C TRP A 544 16.32 13.49 9.39
N PHE A 545 16.33 13.01 10.64
CA PHE A 545 16.81 13.71 11.83
C PHE A 545 17.74 12.82 12.68
N ASP A 546 18.61 13.44 13.47
CA ASP A 546 19.40 12.80 14.54
C ASP A 546 18.63 12.73 15.88
N GLU A 547 19.30 12.37 16.98
CA GLU A 547 18.66 12.21 18.30
C GLU A 547 18.32 13.57 18.93
N GLU A 548 19.09 14.60 18.60
CA GLU A 548 18.84 16.00 18.92
C GLU A 548 17.69 16.61 18.08
N GLY A 549 17.35 16.01 16.95
CA GLY A 549 16.28 16.46 16.03
C GLY A 549 16.78 17.37 14.90
N GLN A 550 18.09 17.49 14.69
CA GLN A 550 18.64 18.26 13.57
C GLN A 550 18.62 17.43 12.28
N LYS A 551 18.45 18.09 11.13
CA LYS A 551 18.45 17.45 9.81
C LYS A 551 19.73 16.65 9.56
N THR A 552 19.61 15.41 9.10
CA THR A 552 20.76 14.63 8.61
C THR A 552 21.32 15.20 7.30
N GLN A 553 22.50 14.72 6.89
CA GLN A 553 23.10 15.12 5.62
C GLN A 553 22.24 14.77 4.40
N TYR A 554 21.43 13.70 4.45
CA TYR A 554 20.52 13.36 3.35
C TYR A 554 19.44 14.44 3.16
N LEU A 555 18.82 14.90 4.24
CA LEU A 555 17.76 15.92 4.15
C LEU A 555 18.34 17.29 3.76
N LYS A 556 19.48 17.68 4.34
CA LYS A 556 20.25 18.88 3.94
C LYS A 556 20.67 18.86 2.47
N ALA A 557 21.01 17.69 1.92
CA ALA A 557 21.36 17.54 0.50
C ALA A 557 20.12 17.61 -0.42
N LEU A 558 19.00 16.99 -0.04
CA LEU A 558 17.73 17.08 -0.80
C LEU A 558 17.24 18.53 -0.93
N GLU A 559 17.22 19.27 0.18
CA GLU A 559 16.76 20.67 0.22
C GLU A 559 17.61 21.59 -0.66
N LYS A 560 18.93 21.38 -0.68
CA LYS A 560 19.86 22.10 -1.54
C LYS A 560 19.57 21.91 -3.04
N GLU A 561 19.04 20.74 -3.41
CA GLU A 561 18.64 20.42 -4.78
C GLU A 561 17.15 20.69 -5.07
N GLY A 562 16.48 21.46 -4.19
CA GLY A 562 15.09 21.86 -4.35
C GLY A 562 14.06 20.76 -4.09
N ILE A 563 14.47 19.66 -3.42
CA ILE A 563 13.58 18.54 -3.08
C ILE A 563 13.12 18.67 -1.63
N ASN A 564 11.82 18.93 -1.46
CA ASN A 564 11.19 18.90 -0.15
C ASN A 564 10.54 17.53 0.13
N LEU A 565 10.07 17.33 1.36
CA LEU A 565 9.47 16.06 1.78
C LEU A 565 8.07 15.81 1.20
N SER A 566 7.42 16.81 0.58
CA SER A 566 6.23 16.58 -0.25
C SER A 566 6.60 15.81 -1.53
N ASN A 567 7.65 16.24 -2.26
CA ASN A 567 8.21 15.48 -3.40
C ASN A 567 8.53 14.04 -2.98
N MET A 568 9.24 13.86 -1.86
CA MET A 568 9.58 12.53 -1.35
C MET A 568 8.35 11.72 -0.95
N SER A 569 7.28 12.34 -0.42
CA SER A 569 6.02 11.64 -0.12
C SER A 569 5.20 11.23 -1.35
N SER A 570 5.45 11.88 -2.49
CA SER A 570 4.88 11.52 -3.80
C SER A 570 5.64 10.34 -4.41
N ILE A 571 6.98 10.35 -4.34
CA ILE A 571 7.82 9.21 -4.77
C ILE A 571 7.55 7.98 -3.89
N LEU A 572 7.56 8.16 -2.57
CA LEU A 572 7.45 7.10 -1.56
C LEU A 572 6.00 6.88 -1.11
N HIS A 573 5.02 7.13 -1.97
CA HIS A 573 3.63 6.78 -1.70
C HIS A 573 3.47 5.26 -1.51
N GLY A 574 2.74 4.84 -0.48
CA GLY A 574 2.32 3.45 -0.28
C GLY A 574 3.42 2.46 0.14
N VAL A 575 4.57 2.93 0.61
CA VAL A 575 5.73 2.05 0.94
C VAL A 575 5.57 1.34 2.29
N GLY A 576 4.86 1.98 3.24
CA GLY A 576 4.58 1.41 4.55
C GLY A 576 5.85 1.10 5.33
N LEU A 577 5.97 -0.15 5.78
CA LEU A 577 7.11 -0.63 6.58
C LEU A 577 8.48 -0.41 5.90
N ASN A 578 8.54 -0.40 4.57
CA ASN A 578 9.81 -0.31 3.85
C ASN A 578 10.25 1.14 3.56
N ALA A 579 9.48 2.17 3.98
CA ALA A 579 9.79 3.56 3.70
C ALA A 579 11.21 4.00 4.11
N PRO A 580 11.73 3.63 5.30
CA PRO A 580 13.11 3.94 5.69
C PRO A 580 14.16 3.31 4.76
N LYS A 581 13.85 2.13 4.21
CA LYS A 581 14.76 1.44 3.27
C LYS A 581 14.75 2.12 1.91
N ALA A 582 13.57 2.34 1.33
CA ALA A 582 13.42 2.93 0.00
C ALA A 582 13.93 4.37 -0.05
N PHE A 583 13.69 5.17 1.00
CA PHE A 583 14.27 6.52 1.12
C PHE A 583 15.81 6.48 1.09
N ARG A 584 16.43 5.62 1.90
CA ARG A 584 17.89 5.48 1.98
C ARG A 584 18.48 4.97 0.66
N GLU A 585 17.93 3.89 0.11
CA GLU A 585 18.42 3.31 -1.16
C GLU A 585 18.28 4.28 -2.34
N LEU A 586 17.31 5.19 -2.33
CA LEU A 586 17.18 6.24 -3.35
C LEU A 586 18.18 7.39 -3.09
N CYS A 587 18.33 7.84 -1.84
CA CYS A 587 19.28 8.91 -1.51
C CYS A 587 20.74 8.48 -1.74
N ASP A 588 21.10 7.23 -1.46
CA ASP A 588 22.43 6.64 -1.75
C ASP A 588 22.73 6.54 -3.28
N LEU A 589 21.73 6.70 -4.15
CA LEU A 589 21.92 6.81 -5.61
C LEU A 589 22.13 8.26 -6.07
N TRP A 590 21.68 9.24 -5.28
CA TRP A 590 21.77 10.68 -5.59
C TRP A 590 22.97 11.35 -4.90
N PHE A 591 23.28 10.95 -3.68
CA PHE A 591 24.32 11.51 -2.83
C PHE A 591 25.23 10.42 -2.24
N ASP A 592 26.48 10.77 -1.96
CA ASP A 592 27.36 9.96 -1.13
C ASP A 592 27.11 10.21 0.38
N LYS A 593 27.89 9.53 1.24
CA LYS A 593 27.79 9.63 2.71
C LYS A 593 28.09 11.03 3.26
N GLU A 594 28.68 11.91 2.46
CA GLU A 594 29.00 13.29 2.82
C GLU A 594 27.97 14.29 2.24
N GLY A 595 26.89 13.79 1.64
CA GLY A 595 25.86 14.61 1.00
C GLY A 595 26.26 15.18 -0.36
N LYS A 596 27.37 14.72 -0.97
CA LYS A 596 27.85 15.22 -2.26
C LYS A 596 27.23 14.40 -3.40
N LYS A 597 26.86 15.08 -4.50
CA LYS A 597 26.22 14.45 -5.67
C LYS A 597 27.02 13.27 -6.23
N THR A 598 26.37 12.14 -6.48
CA THR A 598 26.97 10.97 -7.15
C THR A 598 27.31 11.29 -8.61
N HIS A 599 28.05 10.37 -9.27
CA HIS A 599 28.25 10.43 -10.72
C HIS A 599 26.90 10.44 -11.48
N CYS A 600 25.91 9.67 -11.03
CA CYS A 600 24.60 9.57 -11.66
C CYS A 600 23.89 10.93 -11.71
N LEU A 601 23.81 11.62 -10.56
CA LEU A 601 23.17 12.93 -10.48
C LEU A 601 23.94 14.01 -11.27
N LYS A 602 25.28 14.01 -11.18
CA LYS A 602 26.13 14.91 -11.99
C LYS A 602 25.94 14.73 -13.50
N THR A 603 25.70 13.51 -13.97
CA THR A 603 25.43 13.21 -15.39
C THR A 603 24.04 13.70 -15.80
N LEU A 604 23.01 13.48 -14.98
CA LEU A 604 21.66 13.99 -15.24
C LEU A 604 21.63 15.51 -15.35
N GLU A 605 22.27 16.21 -14.41
CA GLU A 605 22.32 17.69 -14.38
C GLU A 605 23.07 18.28 -15.58
N LYS A 606 24.19 17.66 -15.98
CA LYS A 606 24.94 18.05 -17.19
C LYS A 606 24.07 17.97 -18.46
N GLU A 607 23.11 17.07 -18.49
CA GLU A 607 22.18 16.85 -19.61
C GLU A 607 20.87 17.64 -19.44
N GLY A 608 20.78 18.54 -18.46
CA GLY A 608 19.63 19.42 -18.24
C GLY A 608 18.47 18.78 -17.47
N LEU A 609 18.74 17.72 -16.68
CA LEU A 609 17.74 17.02 -15.88
C LEU A 609 18.06 17.10 -14.39
N ASN A 610 17.22 17.78 -13.61
CA ASN A 610 17.41 17.95 -12.17
C ASN A 610 16.60 16.93 -11.33
N LEU A 611 16.78 16.93 -10.01
CA LEU A 611 16.01 16.04 -9.14
C LEU A 611 14.51 16.35 -9.16
N THR A 612 14.07 17.59 -9.40
CA THR A 612 12.64 17.93 -9.50
C THR A 612 12.01 17.18 -10.68
N ASN A 613 12.66 17.17 -11.85
CA ASN A 613 12.26 16.36 -13.01
C ASN A 613 12.17 14.87 -12.63
N MET A 614 13.22 14.33 -12.00
CA MET A 614 13.24 12.93 -11.58
C MET A 614 12.16 12.60 -10.53
N SER A 615 11.83 13.54 -9.62
CA SER A 615 10.77 13.36 -8.63
C SER A 615 9.38 13.29 -9.25
N SER A 616 9.15 14.05 -10.32
CA SER A 616 7.90 14.00 -11.10
C SER A 616 7.76 12.69 -11.86
N ILE A 617 8.85 12.20 -12.48
CA ILE A 617 8.88 10.89 -13.16
C ILE A 617 8.64 9.76 -12.15
N LEU A 618 9.32 9.78 -11.00
CA LEU A 618 9.26 8.72 -9.97
C LEU A 618 8.07 8.84 -9.01
N SER A 619 7.15 9.80 -9.21
CA SER A 619 5.93 9.91 -8.43
C SER A 619 5.12 8.60 -8.51
N GLY A 620 4.66 8.08 -7.37
CA GLY A 620 3.97 6.78 -7.27
C GLY A 620 4.86 5.54 -7.42
N ALA A 621 6.20 5.66 -7.54
CA ALA A 621 7.08 4.50 -7.65
C ALA A 621 7.17 3.66 -6.37
N GLY A 622 6.88 4.25 -5.22
CA GLY A 622 6.83 3.60 -3.92
C GLY A 622 8.13 2.86 -3.60
N ILE A 623 8.01 1.58 -3.23
CA ILE A 623 9.15 0.73 -2.83
C ILE A 623 10.12 0.48 -4.00
N SER A 624 9.62 0.60 -5.24
CA SER A 624 10.40 0.41 -6.46
C SER A 624 11.20 1.65 -6.85
N SER A 625 11.06 2.79 -6.15
CA SER A 625 11.71 4.06 -6.53
C SER A 625 13.24 4.00 -6.73
N PRO A 626 14.05 3.28 -5.92
CA PRO A 626 15.50 3.17 -6.18
C PRO A 626 15.79 2.35 -7.45
N LYS A 627 14.99 1.29 -7.70
CA LYS A 627 15.09 0.47 -8.91
C LYS A 627 14.66 1.26 -10.14
N ALA A 628 13.53 1.94 -10.10
CA ALA A 628 13.01 2.73 -11.22
C ALA A 628 13.94 3.89 -11.59
N PHE A 629 14.53 4.59 -10.61
CA PHE A 629 15.58 5.59 -10.88
C PHE A 629 16.79 4.96 -11.59
N LYS A 630 17.30 3.85 -11.05
CA LYS A 630 18.50 3.20 -11.57
C LYS A 630 18.28 2.59 -12.96
N ASP A 631 17.13 1.98 -13.21
CA ASP A 631 16.80 1.36 -14.48
C ASP A 631 16.56 2.42 -15.57
N LEU A 632 15.87 3.53 -15.26
CA LEU A 632 15.74 4.65 -16.20
C LEU A 632 17.10 5.33 -16.46
N TYR A 633 17.94 5.54 -15.44
CA TYR A 633 19.30 6.03 -15.63
C TYR A 633 20.10 5.08 -16.54
N ASN A 634 19.95 3.77 -16.36
CA ASN A 634 20.57 2.75 -17.21
C ASN A 634 19.95 2.64 -18.61
N ALA A 635 18.75 3.13 -18.85
CA ALA A 635 18.17 3.25 -20.20
C ALA A 635 18.71 4.50 -20.92
N PHE A 636 18.84 5.60 -20.19
CA PHE A 636 19.40 6.86 -20.67
C PHE A 636 20.91 6.79 -20.95
N PHE A 637 21.69 6.18 -20.06
CA PHE A 637 23.15 6.28 -20.04
C PHE A 637 23.87 4.93 -19.90
N ASP A 638 25.12 4.88 -20.34
CA ASP A 638 26.07 3.81 -20.03
C ASP A 638 26.83 4.07 -18.70
N VAL A 639 27.71 3.15 -18.33
CA VAL A 639 28.54 3.23 -17.11
C VAL A 639 29.58 4.36 -17.11
N GLN A 640 29.74 5.08 -18.23
CA GLN A 640 30.60 6.26 -18.38
C GLN A 640 29.78 7.56 -18.46
N GLY A 641 28.45 7.49 -18.29
CA GLY A 641 27.54 8.62 -18.42
C GLY A 641 27.27 9.06 -19.88
N LYS A 642 27.58 8.23 -20.88
CA LYS A 642 27.30 8.54 -22.28
C LYS A 642 25.87 8.13 -22.66
N LYS A 643 25.16 8.99 -23.42
CA LYS A 643 23.81 8.69 -23.93
C LYS A 643 23.78 7.35 -24.67
N LYS A 644 22.81 6.48 -24.32
CA LYS A 644 22.50 5.24 -25.04
C LYS A 644 21.69 5.50 -26.31
N LEU A 645 21.46 4.43 -27.08
CA LEU A 645 20.88 4.46 -28.42
C LEU A 645 19.51 5.16 -28.46
N HIS A 646 18.54 4.71 -27.67
CA HIS A 646 17.19 5.26 -27.70
C HIS A 646 17.13 6.72 -27.23
N LEU A 647 17.95 7.10 -26.25
CA LEU A 647 18.08 8.50 -25.84
C LEU A 647 18.76 9.38 -26.91
N LYS A 648 19.70 8.82 -27.69
CA LYS A 648 20.24 9.51 -28.87
C LYS A 648 19.16 9.73 -29.92
N HIS A 649 18.26 8.78 -30.17
CA HIS A 649 17.21 8.94 -31.20
C HIS A 649 16.29 10.14 -30.90
N PHE A 650 15.95 10.35 -29.62
CA PHE A 650 15.17 11.52 -29.20
C PHE A 650 15.90 12.87 -29.30
N ILE A 651 17.22 12.91 -29.12
CA ILE A 651 17.99 14.14 -28.83
C ILE A 651 19.04 14.47 -29.91
N ALA A 652 19.30 13.57 -30.85
CA ALA A 652 20.24 13.78 -31.96
C ALA A 652 19.61 14.64 -33.07
N GLY A 653 19.50 15.94 -32.82
CA GLY A 653 19.27 16.91 -33.88
C GLY A 653 20.38 16.83 -34.93
N LYS A 654 20.04 16.37 -36.14
CA LYS A 654 20.80 16.68 -37.36
C LYS A 654 20.49 18.12 -37.73
N ASP A 655 21.44 18.81 -38.38
CA ASP A 655 21.34 20.25 -38.66
C ASP A 655 20.00 20.64 -39.31
N GLY A 656 19.22 21.47 -38.61
CA GLY A 656 17.90 21.94 -39.04
C GLY A 656 16.68 21.11 -38.60
N GLN A 657 16.83 19.95 -37.96
CA GLN A 657 15.69 19.16 -37.46
C GLN A 657 15.42 19.40 -35.96
N GLU A 658 14.16 19.74 -35.63
CA GLU A 658 13.72 19.85 -34.23
C GLU A 658 13.59 18.47 -33.58
N SER A 659 14.24 18.30 -32.43
CA SER A 659 14.28 17.05 -31.66
C SER A 659 13.71 17.25 -30.25
N PHE A 660 13.41 16.16 -29.54
CA PHE A 660 12.98 16.24 -28.15
C PHE A 660 14.15 16.66 -27.24
N THR A 661 13.88 17.40 -26.17
CA THR A 661 14.85 17.70 -25.12
C THR A 661 14.68 16.78 -23.91
N MET A 662 15.69 16.69 -23.03
CA MET A 662 15.55 16.02 -21.74
C MET A 662 14.39 16.58 -20.92
N HIS A 663 14.15 17.90 -20.97
CA HIS A 663 13.01 18.55 -20.32
C HIS A 663 11.68 18.00 -20.86
N ASN A 664 11.54 17.88 -22.19
CA ASN A 664 10.33 17.31 -22.81
C ASN A 664 10.08 15.88 -22.36
N LEU A 665 11.10 15.02 -22.43
CA LEU A 665 11.00 13.63 -21.98
C LEU A 665 10.59 13.56 -20.49
N SER A 666 11.05 14.47 -19.64
CA SER A 666 10.64 14.50 -18.23
C SER A 666 9.19 14.95 -17.99
N GLY A 667 8.67 15.86 -18.82
CA GLY A 667 7.26 16.24 -18.80
C GLY A 667 6.38 15.06 -19.23
N ILE A 668 6.76 14.39 -20.32
CA ILE A 668 6.06 13.22 -20.87
C ILE A 668 6.06 12.05 -19.87
N LEU A 669 7.22 11.72 -19.29
CA LEU A 669 7.38 10.58 -18.36
C LEU A 669 6.95 10.87 -16.91
N SER A 670 6.49 12.09 -16.61
CA SER A 670 5.97 12.43 -15.27
C SER A 670 4.80 11.52 -14.89
N GLY A 671 4.83 10.99 -13.67
CA GLY A 671 3.83 10.03 -13.17
C GLY A 671 4.02 8.57 -13.61
N ALA A 672 5.07 8.22 -14.37
CA ALA A 672 5.33 6.84 -14.77
C ALA A 672 5.76 5.93 -13.59
N GLY A 673 6.28 6.51 -12.51
CA GLY A 673 6.53 5.86 -11.23
C GLY A 673 7.44 4.63 -11.35
N ALA A 674 6.92 3.47 -10.93
CA ALA A 674 7.68 2.20 -10.94
C ALA A 674 7.98 1.68 -12.35
N LYS A 675 7.29 2.20 -13.37
CA LYS A 675 7.37 1.81 -14.80
C LYS A 675 8.07 2.86 -15.66
N ALA A 676 8.88 3.74 -15.06
CA ALA A 676 9.50 4.85 -15.78
C ALA A 676 10.40 4.43 -16.97
N VAL A 677 11.04 3.26 -16.90
CA VAL A 677 11.76 2.67 -18.04
C VAL A 677 10.79 2.11 -19.09
N ASP A 678 9.80 1.29 -18.70
CA ASP A 678 8.79 0.74 -19.62
C ASP A 678 8.12 1.85 -20.44
N ALA A 679 7.75 2.97 -19.79
CA ALA A 679 7.15 4.14 -20.43
C ALA A 679 8.07 4.83 -21.44
N PHE A 680 9.38 4.90 -21.14
CA PHE A 680 10.38 5.49 -22.05
C PHE A 680 10.61 4.60 -23.27
N GLU A 681 10.75 3.29 -23.07
CA GLU A 681 10.98 2.31 -24.14
C GLU A 681 9.74 2.14 -25.04
N GLU A 682 8.52 2.12 -24.47
CA GLU A 682 7.30 2.12 -25.28
C GLU A 682 7.17 3.44 -26.06
N PHE A 683 7.40 4.59 -25.42
CA PHE A 683 7.31 5.90 -26.08
C PHE A 683 8.34 6.05 -27.21
N HIS A 684 9.54 5.48 -27.02
CA HIS A 684 10.55 5.35 -28.06
C HIS A 684 10.02 4.57 -29.26
N SER A 685 9.47 3.36 -29.04
CA SER A 685 8.95 2.50 -30.12
C SER A 685 7.80 3.10 -30.94
N VAL A 686 7.07 4.08 -30.39
CA VAL A 686 6.02 4.84 -31.11
C VAL A 686 6.61 5.96 -31.96
N CYS A 687 7.74 6.52 -31.55
CA CYS A 687 8.40 7.67 -32.17
C CYS A 687 9.49 7.29 -33.19
N TYR A 688 10.20 6.18 -32.96
CA TYR A 688 11.36 5.73 -33.74
C TYR A 688 11.41 4.21 -33.92
N ASN A 689 12.08 3.73 -34.96
CA ASN A 689 12.51 2.33 -35.07
C ASN A 689 13.84 2.06 -34.31
N ASN A 690 14.32 0.81 -34.37
CA ASN A 690 15.56 0.38 -33.70
C ASN A 690 16.80 1.07 -34.29
N GLU A 691 16.69 1.50 -35.55
CA GLU A 691 17.72 2.15 -36.36
C GLU A 691 17.78 3.67 -36.11
N GLY A 692 16.74 4.25 -35.49
CA GLY A 692 16.65 5.67 -35.14
C GLY A 692 15.99 6.57 -36.18
N GLU A 693 15.32 5.98 -37.15
CA GLU A 693 14.46 6.66 -38.11
C GLU A 693 13.11 6.97 -37.46
N ARG A 694 12.52 8.14 -37.75
CA ARG A 694 11.20 8.53 -37.20
C ARG A 694 10.11 7.63 -37.80
N THR A 695 9.16 7.19 -36.97
CA THR A 695 7.98 6.48 -37.45
C THR A 695 7.09 7.40 -38.31
N LYS A 696 6.25 6.81 -39.17
CA LYS A 696 5.24 7.54 -39.94
C LYS A 696 4.41 8.46 -39.03
N LEU A 697 3.93 7.93 -37.90
CA LEU A 697 3.12 8.64 -36.90
C LEU A 697 3.78 9.93 -36.40
N LEU A 698 5.08 9.90 -36.03
CA LEU A 698 5.78 11.11 -35.60
C LEU A 698 6.09 12.05 -36.77
N ASP A 699 6.35 11.49 -37.96
CA ASP A 699 6.64 12.26 -39.16
C ASP A 699 5.41 13.01 -39.69
N ASP A 700 4.21 12.43 -39.61
CA ASP A 700 2.95 13.08 -40.01
C ASP A 700 2.66 14.32 -39.14
N PHE A 701 2.85 14.24 -37.82
CA PHE A 701 2.80 15.41 -36.92
C PHE A 701 3.78 16.52 -37.33
N TYR A 702 5.03 16.15 -37.65
CA TYR A 702 6.06 17.13 -38.01
C TYR A 702 5.79 17.77 -39.38
N LYS A 703 5.25 17.03 -40.36
CA LYS A 703 4.88 17.57 -41.69
C LYS A 703 3.90 18.75 -41.59
N ILE A 704 2.96 18.70 -40.65
CA ILE A 704 1.94 19.75 -40.46
C ILE A 704 2.31 20.77 -39.37
N GLY A 705 3.54 20.71 -38.83
CA GLY A 705 4.11 21.74 -37.97
C GLY A 705 3.96 21.53 -36.45
N PHE A 706 3.56 20.34 -35.97
CA PHE A 706 3.67 20.02 -34.54
C PHE A 706 5.14 19.86 -34.17
N LYS A 707 5.59 20.65 -33.19
CA LYS A 707 6.96 20.59 -32.67
C LYS A 707 7.09 19.56 -31.55
N PRO A 708 8.29 19.02 -31.27
CA PRO A 708 8.52 18.14 -30.12
C PRO A 708 8.08 18.78 -28.80
N SER A 709 8.16 20.10 -28.66
CA SER A 709 7.64 20.86 -27.51
C SER A 709 6.11 20.94 -27.45
N ASN A 710 5.39 20.91 -28.58
CA ASN A 710 3.93 20.86 -28.60
C ASN A 710 3.44 19.46 -28.21
N LEU A 711 4.03 18.42 -28.81
CA LEU A 711 3.75 17.03 -28.42
C LEU A 711 4.06 16.78 -26.94
N SER A 712 5.16 17.36 -26.44
CA SER A 712 5.51 17.32 -25.01
C SER A 712 4.52 18.04 -24.08
N SER A 713 3.71 18.97 -24.59
CA SER A 713 2.70 19.69 -23.82
C SER A 713 1.43 18.86 -23.72
N ILE A 714 0.90 18.38 -24.85
CA ILE A 714 -0.31 17.52 -24.88
C ILE A 714 -0.08 16.14 -24.24
N LEU A 715 1.16 15.64 -24.21
CA LEU A 715 1.57 14.42 -23.50
C LEU A 715 2.10 14.65 -22.07
N CYS A 716 2.05 15.88 -21.54
CA CYS A 716 2.55 16.19 -20.21
C CYS A 716 1.83 15.35 -19.14
N ARG A 717 2.58 14.72 -18.23
CA ARG A 717 2.09 13.73 -17.24
C ARG A 717 1.45 12.46 -17.83
N GLY A 718 1.62 12.21 -19.14
CA GLY A 718 1.11 10.98 -19.77
C GLY A 718 1.71 9.72 -19.13
N GLY A 719 2.97 9.76 -18.70
CA GLY A 719 3.64 8.67 -18.01
C GLY A 719 3.56 7.36 -18.80
N ILE A 720 3.01 6.31 -18.19
CA ILE A 720 2.77 5.02 -18.87
C ILE A 720 1.70 5.07 -19.98
N ARG A 721 0.89 6.13 -20.07
CA ARG A 721 -0.09 6.34 -21.15
C ARG A 721 0.45 7.19 -22.31
N ALA A 722 1.65 7.79 -22.22
CA ALA A 722 2.16 8.70 -23.25
C ALA A 722 2.13 8.08 -24.66
N SER A 723 2.50 6.80 -24.75
CA SER A 723 2.50 5.99 -25.98
C SER A 723 1.11 5.70 -26.55
N SER A 724 0.07 5.61 -25.72
CA SER A 724 -1.31 5.41 -26.17
C SER A 724 -1.96 6.75 -26.53
N ILE A 725 -1.78 7.78 -25.69
CA ILE A 725 -2.30 9.14 -25.91
C ILE A 725 -1.77 9.72 -27.22
N LEU A 726 -0.50 9.47 -27.59
CA LEU A 726 0.04 9.93 -28.88
C LEU A 726 -0.55 9.17 -30.09
N LYS A 727 -0.89 7.88 -29.94
CA LYS A 727 -1.58 7.10 -30.99
C LYS A 727 -3.03 7.56 -31.16
N GLU A 728 -3.71 7.81 -30.05
CA GLU A 728 -5.09 8.30 -29.99
C GLU A 728 -5.19 9.70 -30.63
N LEU A 729 -4.28 10.61 -30.27
CA LEU A 729 -4.11 11.91 -30.93
C LEU A 729 -3.82 11.78 -32.43
N HIS A 730 -3.00 10.81 -32.85
CA HIS A 730 -2.73 10.59 -34.27
C HIS A 730 -4.00 10.15 -35.01
N SER A 731 -4.80 9.24 -34.46
CA SER A 731 -6.06 8.80 -35.08
C SER A 731 -7.16 9.87 -35.12
N VAL A 732 -7.13 10.88 -34.25
CA VAL A 732 -8.05 12.04 -34.31
C VAL A 732 -7.55 13.09 -35.31
N CYS A 733 -6.24 13.31 -35.38
CA CYS A 733 -5.61 14.29 -36.27
C CYS A 733 -5.44 13.83 -37.72
N PHE A 734 -5.35 12.51 -37.97
CA PHE A 734 -4.98 11.95 -39.26
C PHE A 734 -5.80 10.73 -39.68
N ASP A 735 -5.97 10.56 -40.99
CA ASP A 735 -6.50 9.34 -41.59
C ASP A 735 -5.44 8.21 -41.70
N ASN A 736 -5.86 7.04 -42.17
CA ASN A 736 -4.96 5.89 -42.39
C ASN A 736 -3.82 6.19 -43.40
N GLU A 737 -4.04 7.13 -44.34
CA GLU A 737 -3.03 7.55 -45.31
C GLU A 737 -2.03 8.56 -44.72
N GLY A 738 -2.34 9.22 -43.60
CA GLY A 738 -1.52 10.24 -42.94
C GLY A 738 -1.88 11.67 -43.38
N LYS A 739 -3.05 11.88 -43.96
CA LYS A 739 -3.63 13.19 -44.28
C LYS A 739 -4.36 13.74 -43.06
N LYS A 740 -4.47 15.07 -42.94
CA LYS A 740 -5.26 15.72 -41.88
C LYS A 740 -6.73 15.31 -41.96
N THR A 741 -7.39 15.23 -40.80
CA THR A 741 -8.85 15.10 -40.69
C THR A 741 -9.54 16.46 -40.84
N GLU A 742 -10.80 16.45 -41.29
CA GLU A 742 -11.69 17.64 -41.38
C GLU A 742 -11.73 18.40 -40.04
N LEU A 743 -11.79 17.67 -38.92
CA LEU A 743 -11.70 18.18 -37.55
C LEU A 743 -10.46 19.05 -37.30
N LEU A 744 -9.31 18.66 -37.83
CA LEU A 744 -8.06 19.42 -37.65
C LEU A 744 -7.95 20.58 -38.65
N ASP A 745 -8.54 20.44 -39.83
CA ASP A 745 -8.62 21.48 -40.84
C ASP A 745 -9.52 22.63 -40.38
N ASP A 746 -10.69 22.36 -39.79
CA ASP A 746 -11.57 23.37 -39.18
C ASP A 746 -10.84 24.29 -38.17
N PHE A 747 -9.99 23.70 -37.32
CA PHE A 747 -9.16 24.47 -36.38
C PHE A 747 -8.12 25.35 -37.10
N TYR A 748 -7.50 24.85 -38.18
CA TYR A 748 -6.45 25.56 -38.91
C TYR A 748 -7.04 26.72 -39.74
N ASP A 749 -8.22 26.51 -40.33
CA ASP A 749 -8.89 27.50 -41.18
C ASP A 749 -9.37 28.74 -40.40
N ILE A 750 -9.75 28.58 -39.12
CA ILE A 750 -9.99 29.72 -38.21
C ILE A 750 -8.71 30.26 -37.56
N GLY A 751 -7.55 29.62 -37.77
CA GLY A 751 -6.23 30.15 -37.42
C GLY A 751 -5.55 29.59 -36.17
N PHE A 752 -6.00 28.46 -35.60
CA PHE A 752 -5.23 27.77 -34.55
C PHE A 752 -3.91 27.22 -35.10
N LYS A 753 -2.87 27.20 -34.25
CA LYS A 753 -1.61 26.49 -34.54
C LYS A 753 -1.46 25.28 -33.62
N PRO A 754 -0.65 24.28 -33.99
CA PRO A 754 -0.29 23.16 -33.11
C PRO A 754 0.07 23.55 -31.66
N GLY A 755 0.81 24.64 -31.48
CA GLY A 755 1.19 25.14 -30.16
C GLY A 755 0.05 25.75 -29.34
N ASP A 756 -0.98 26.28 -29.99
CA ASP A 756 -2.17 26.82 -29.32
C ASP A 756 -3.04 25.66 -28.80
N LEU A 757 -3.32 24.67 -29.67
CA LEU A 757 -4.08 23.45 -29.31
C LEU A 757 -3.38 22.65 -28.19
N CYS A 758 -2.08 22.38 -28.32
CA CYS A 758 -1.33 21.64 -27.30
C CYS A 758 -1.09 22.42 -26.00
N SER A 759 -1.27 23.75 -25.98
CA SER A 759 -1.26 24.57 -24.76
C SER A 759 -2.57 24.42 -23.99
N LEU A 760 -3.69 24.48 -24.70
CA LEU A 760 -5.04 24.36 -24.15
C LEU A 760 -5.30 22.95 -23.60
N LEU A 761 -4.98 21.93 -24.39
CA LEU A 761 -5.19 20.50 -24.09
C LEU A 761 -3.99 19.82 -23.42
N SER A 762 -3.17 20.56 -22.66
CA SER A 762 -1.98 20.02 -21.98
C SER A 762 -2.31 18.79 -21.12
N GLY A 763 -1.83 17.61 -21.50
CA GLY A 763 -2.06 16.33 -20.79
C GLY A 763 -3.32 15.55 -21.19
N THR A 764 -4.14 16.05 -22.12
CA THR A 764 -5.45 15.45 -22.48
C THR A 764 -5.72 15.51 -23.99
N ALA A 765 -5.18 14.56 -24.76
CA ALA A 765 -5.49 14.45 -26.20
C ALA A 765 -6.95 14.03 -26.45
N ASP A 766 -7.47 13.15 -25.58
CA ASP A 766 -8.77 12.50 -25.59
C ASP A 766 -9.97 13.50 -25.56
N ASP A 767 -9.70 14.80 -25.41
CA ASP A 767 -10.66 15.91 -25.36
C ASP A 767 -10.64 16.83 -26.60
N LEU A 768 -9.78 16.57 -27.60
CA LEU A 768 -9.69 17.36 -28.84
C LEU A 768 -11.00 17.34 -29.65
N GLU A 769 -11.65 16.17 -29.75
CA GLU A 769 -12.97 16.04 -30.41
C GLU A 769 -14.04 16.87 -29.68
N LYS A 770 -14.03 16.83 -28.34
CA LYS A 770 -15.01 17.57 -27.51
C LYS A 770 -14.82 19.08 -27.63
N LEU A 771 -13.56 19.53 -27.80
CA LEU A 771 -13.23 20.92 -28.08
C LEU A 771 -13.70 21.34 -29.47
N HIS A 772 -13.54 20.49 -30.49
CA HIS A 772 -14.07 20.74 -31.84
C HIS A 772 -15.60 20.86 -31.81
N ASP A 773 -16.30 19.86 -31.29
CA ASP A 773 -17.76 19.86 -31.09
C ASP A 773 -18.22 21.17 -30.41
N PHE A 774 -17.54 21.58 -29.34
CA PHE A 774 -17.87 22.80 -28.61
C PHE A 774 -17.65 24.08 -29.43
N CYS A 775 -16.51 24.19 -30.14
CA CYS A 775 -16.13 25.38 -30.90
C CYS A 775 -16.86 25.53 -32.24
N PHE A 776 -17.29 24.45 -32.89
CA PHE A 776 -17.90 24.50 -34.23
C PHE A 776 -19.40 24.21 -34.25
N THR A 777 -19.98 23.55 -33.23
CA THR A 777 -21.44 23.38 -33.14
C THR A 777 -22.15 24.73 -32.93
N ARG A 778 -23.11 25.07 -33.81
CA ARG A 778 -23.88 26.34 -33.81
C ARG A 778 -24.43 26.81 -32.45
N LYS A 779 -24.70 25.90 -31.52
CA LYS A 779 -25.23 26.21 -30.17
C LYS A 779 -24.16 26.81 -29.23
N THR A 780 -22.91 26.43 -29.41
CA THR A 780 -21.77 26.72 -28.52
C THR A 780 -20.67 27.53 -29.20
N ALA A 781 -20.53 27.47 -30.53
CA ALA A 781 -19.55 28.21 -31.32
C ALA A 781 -19.46 29.71 -30.99
N LYS A 782 -20.60 30.34 -30.66
CA LYS A 782 -20.68 31.73 -30.17
C LYS A 782 -19.73 32.05 -29.00
N TYR A 783 -19.41 31.08 -28.14
CA TYR A 783 -18.49 31.25 -27.02
C TYR A 783 -17.05 31.51 -27.47
N LEU A 784 -16.67 31.02 -28.65
CA LEU A 784 -15.41 31.36 -29.32
C LEU A 784 -15.60 32.59 -30.21
N ASN A 785 -16.62 32.59 -31.07
CA ASN A 785 -16.79 33.63 -32.09
C ASN A 785 -16.90 35.05 -31.51
N HIS A 786 -17.56 35.26 -30.37
CA HIS A 786 -17.62 36.59 -29.74
C HIS A 786 -16.24 37.17 -29.37
N PHE A 787 -15.21 36.33 -29.16
CA PHE A 787 -13.82 36.81 -28.99
C PHE A 787 -13.14 37.17 -30.31
N LEU A 788 -13.53 36.51 -31.42
CA LEU A 788 -12.93 36.66 -32.75
C LEU A 788 -13.59 37.78 -33.58
N ASP A 789 -14.89 37.99 -33.38
CA ASP A 789 -15.69 39.06 -33.99
C ASP A 789 -15.39 40.45 -33.36
N ASP A 790 -14.84 40.46 -32.14
CA ASP A 790 -14.42 41.69 -31.44
C ASP A 790 -13.11 42.25 -32.03
N LYS A 791 -13.19 43.41 -32.69
CA LYS A 791 -12.07 44.08 -33.37
C LYS A 791 -10.93 44.54 -32.46
N GLU A 792 -11.16 44.66 -31.16
CA GLU A 792 -10.11 44.96 -30.16
C GLU A 792 -9.85 43.74 -29.24
N GLY A 793 -10.55 42.63 -29.51
CA GLY A 793 -10.63 41.43 -28.70
C GLY A 793 -9.40 40.52 -28.73
N PHE A 794 -9.57 39.32 -28.17
CA PHE A 794 -8.50 38.37 -27.96
C PHE A 794 -8.27 37.50 -29.20
N THR A 795 -7.05 37.51 -29.74
CA THR A 795 -6.67 36.53 -30.77
C THR A 795 -6.72 35.10 -30.21
N LEU A 796 -6.84 34.08 -31.08
CA LEU A 796 -6.80 32.68 -30.67
C LEU A 796 -5.60 32.33 -29.79
N SER A 797 -4.41 32.83 -30.15
CA SER A 797 -3.21 32.59 -29.35
C SER A 797 -3.24 33.36 -28.02
N ASN A 798 -3.90 34.52 -27.95
CA ASN A 798 -4.14 35.18 -26.66
C ASN A 798 -5.05 34.33 -25.75
N LEU A 799 -6.13 33.76 -26.28
CA LEU A 799 -7.01 32.86 -25.53
C LEU A 799 -6.27 31.59 -25.08
N CYS A 800 -5.48 30.97 -25.96
CA CYS A 800 -4.75 29.74 -25.64
C CYS A 800 -3.59 29.97 -24.65
N ASN A 801 -3.02 31.19 -24.58
CA ASN A 801 -2.08 31.57 -23.52
C ASN A 801 -2.75 31.79 -22.16
N ILE A 802 -3.98 32.32 -22.14
CA ILE A 802 -4.79 32.49 -20.93
C ILE A 802 -5.22 31.12 -20.38
N LEU A 803 -5.83 30.31 -21.26
CA LEU A 803 -6.38 28.99 -20.96
C LEU A 803 -5.32 27.87 -21.05
N HIS A 804 -4.04 28.21 -21.11
CA HIS A 804 -2.94 27.24 -21.10
C HIS A 804 -3.01 26.39 -19.82
N GLY A 805 -3.01 25.07 -19.95
CA GLY A 805 -3.20 24.16 -18.82
C GLY A 805 -4.64 24.10 -18.29
N ALA A 806 -5.64 24.35 -19.13
CA ALA A 806 -7.03 23.98 -18.82
C ALA A 806 -7.22 22.45 -18.81
N GLU A 807 -6.42 21.71 -19.56
CA GLU A 807 -6.51 20.25 -19.72
C GLU A 807 -7.93 19.90 -20.24
N GLY A 808 -8.53 18.78 -19.83
CA GLY A 808 -9.88 18.37 -20.26
C GLY A 808 -11.03 19.31 -19.87
N ASN A 809 -10.75 20.41 -19.16
CA ASN A 809 -11.72 21.46 -18.83
C ASN A 809 -11.68 22.65 -19.82
N ALA A 810 -10.93 22.57 -20.91
CA ALA A 810 -10.83 23.62 -21.94
C ALA A 810 -12.19 24.25 -22.34
N CYS A 811 -13.23 23.42 -22.55
CA CYS A 811 -14.56 23.87 -22.94
C CYS A 811 -15.29 24.66 -21.84
N SER A 812 -15.20 24.22 -20.57
CA SER A 812 -15.80 24.93 -19.44
C SER A 812 -15.03 26.20 -19.10
N ALA A 813 -13.69 26.16 -19.14
CA ALA A 813 -12.84 27.33 -18.92
C ALA A 813 -13.08 28.43 -19.96
N LEU A 814 -13.14 28.09 -21.26
CA LEU A 814 -13.48 29.05 -22.34
C LEU A 814 -14.89 29.63 -22.15
N LYS A 815 -15.88 28.78 -21.86
CA LYS A 815 -17.26 29.20 -21.62
C LYS A 815 -17.39 30.16 -20.43
N ASP A 816 -16.74 29.86 -19.32
CA ASP A 816 -16.85 30.67 -18.11
C ASP A 816 -16.04 31.95 -18.23
N PHE A 817 -14.90 31.94 -18.95
CA PHE A 817 -14.14 33.15 -19.26
C PHE A 817 -14.95 34.08 -20.17
N HIS A 818 -15.57 33.54 -21.24
CA HIS A 818 -16.56 34.25 -22.03
C HIS A 818 -17.66 34.87 -21.15
N ASN A 819 -18.23 34.13 -20.20
CA ASN A 819 -19.33 34.63 -19.36
C ASN A 819 -18.93 35.79 -18.43
N VAL A 820 -17.63 36.00 -18.19
CA VAL A 820 -17.08 37.17 -17.48
C VAL A 820 -16.81 38.33 -18.44
N CYS A 821 -16.29 38.06 -19.64
CA CYS A 821 -15.98 39.08 -20.65
C CYS A 821 -17.20 39.61 -21.40
N PHE A 822 -18.22 38.78 -21.65
CA PHE A 822 -19.33 39.04 -22.58
C PHE A 822 -20.70 38.63 -22.03
N ASN A 823 -21.75 39.29 -22.53
CA ASN A 823 -23.15 38.89 -22.32
C ASN A 823 -23.58 37.81 -23.34
N SER A 824 -24.86 37.42 -23.32
CA SER A 824 -25.41 36.40 -24.23
C SER A 824 -25.50 36.82 -25.72
N GLU A 825 -25.31 38.11 -26.01
CA GLU A 825 -25.40 38.76 -27.32
C GLU A 825 -24.02 39.14 -27.90
N GLY A 826 -22.92 38.78 -27.22
CA GLY A 826 -21.56 39.15 -27.63
C GLY A 826 -21.15 40.60 -27.30
N LYS A 827 -21.96 41.35 -26.54
CA LYS A 827 -21.55 42.65 -26.00
C LYS A 827 -20.64 42.44 -24.79
N ARG A 828 -19.59 43.25 -24.68
CA ARG A 828 -18.64 43.24 -23.56
C ARG A 828 -19.33 43.53 -22.22
N ARG A 829 -18.62 43.27 -21.12
CA ARG A 829 -19.01 43.61 -19.75
C ARG A 829 -17.94 44.48 -19.10
N GLU A 830 -18.35 45.22 -18.08
CA GLU A 830 -17.56 45.95 -17.06
C GLU A 830 -16.15 45.37 -16.83
N PHE A 831 -16.05 44.08 -16.45
CA PHE A 831 -14.77 43.40 -16.19
C PHE A 831 -13.73 43.43 -17.33
N LEU A 832 -14.15 43.64 -18.57
CA LEU A 832 -13.29 43.77 -19.74
C LEU A 832 -13.24 45.21 -20.26
N ASP A 833 -14.39 45.89 -20.31
CA ASP A 833 -14.48 47.28 -20.76
C ASP A 833 -13.64 48.23 -19.89
N ASP A 834 -13.59 48.05 -18.57
CA ASP A 834 -12.79 48.89 -17.67
C ASP A 834 -11.28 48.80 -17.96
N PHE A 835 -10.79 47.62 -18.35
CA PHE A 835 -9.39 47.45 -18.73
C PHE A 835 -9.08 48.10 -20.09
N TYR A 836 -9.98 48.01 -21.07
CA TYR A 836 -9.82 48.73 -22.34
C TYR A 836 -9.89 50.25 -22.14
N ASN A 837 -10.82 50.75 -21.30
CA ASN A 837 -10.88 52.15 -20.87
C ASN A 837 -9.60 52.59 -20.14
N ALA A 838 -8.96 51.70 -19.39
CA ALA A 838 -7.64 51.90 -18.77
C ALA A 838 -6.45 51.70 -19.75
N ASN A 839 -6.69 51.69 -21.06
CA ASN A 839 -5.71 51.55 -22.15
C ASN A 839 -4.93 50.22 -22.16
N PHE A 840 -5.44 49.16 -21.53
CA PHE A 840 -4.98 47.80 -21.81
C PHE A 840 -5.47 47.38 -23.19
N ASN A 841 -4.75 46.47 -23.82
CA ASN A 841 -5.22 45.71 -24.98
C ASN A 841 -5.27 44.22 -24.61
N SER A 842 -5.91 43.42 -25.46
CA SER A 842 -6.08 41.98 -25.26
C SER A 842 -4.76 41.21 -25.12
N SER A 843 -3.65 41.70 -25.69
CA SER A 843 -2.33 41.09 -25.48
C SER A 843 -1.74 41.41 -24.11
N ASP A 844 -1.94 42.62 -23.61
CA ASP A 844 -1.52 42.99 -22.25
C ASP A 844 -2.29 42.16 -21.20
N LEU A 845 -3.61 42.03 -21.34
CA LEU A 845 -4.43 41.18 -20.47
C LEU A 845 -4.08 39.69 -20.58
N SER A 846 -3.86 39.20 -21.80
CA SER A 846 -3.43 37.82 -22.06
C SER A 846 -2.06 37.50 -21.44
N GLY A 847 -1.14 38.47 -21.41
CA GLY A 847 0.13 38.33 -20.70
C GLY A 847 -0.06 38.21 -19.18
N ILE A 848 -0.91 39.05 -18.59
CA ILE A 848 -1.22 39.00 -17.15
C ILE A 848 -1.86 37.66 -16.77
N LEU A 849 -2.90 37.26 -17.49
CA LEU A 849 -3.66 36.04 -17.26
C LEU A 849 -2.98 34.78 -17.86
N SER A 850 -1.72 34.88 -18.29
CA SER A 850 -0.99 33.76 -18.89
C SER A 850 -0.82 32.61 -17.88
N MET A 851 -1.16 31.39 -18.32
CA MET A 851 -1.21 30.17 -17.50
C MET A 851 -2.24 30.22 -16.35
N ALA A 852 -3.33 30.98 -16.51
CA ALA A 852 -4.47 30.96 -15.59
C ALA A 852 -5.33 29.69 -15.75
N GLY A 853 -5.37 29.10 -16.95
CA GLY A 853 -6.10 27.87 -17.24
C GLY A 853 -7.57 27.94 -16.80
N ASN A 854 -7.99 26.95 -16.02
CA ASN A 854 -9.34 26.85 -15.49
C ASN A 854 -9.74 27.98 -14.51
N ASN A 855 -8.77 28.76 -14.02
CA ASN A 855 -9.01 29.88 -13.09
C ASN A 855 -9.06 31.25 -13.78
N ALA A 856 -8.94 31.36 -15.11
CA ALA A 856 -8.95 32.63 -15.82
C ALA A 856 -10.13 33.54 -15.43
N SER A 857 -11.32 32.94 -15.29
CA SER A 857 -12.58 33.61 -14.94
C SER A 857 -12.65 34.16 -13.50
N SER A 858 -11.91 33.56 -12.55
CA SER A 858 -11.83 34.01 -11.16
C SER A 858 -10.65 34.98 -10.97
N ILE A 859 -9.51 34.70 -11.60
CA ILE A 859 -8.33 35.58 -11.56
C ILE A 859 -8.63 36.93 -12.20
N LEU A 860 -9.33 36.98 -13.35
CA LEU A 860 -9.74 38.25 -13.96
C LEU A 860 -10.63 39.09 -13.04
N LYS A 861 -11.57 38.47 -12.33
CA LYS A 861 -12.43 39.16 -11.35
C LYS A 861 -11.62 39.72 -10.20
N ASN A 862 -10.85 38.87 -9.51
CA ASN A 862 -10.06 39.29 -8.36
C ASN A 862 -9.04 40.38 -8.74
N PHE A 863 -8.43 40.27 -9.93
CA PHE A 863 -7.49 41.26 -10.45
C PHE A 863 -8.18 42.58 -10.82
N HIS A 864 -9.41 42.54 -11.36
CA HIS A 864 -10.26 43.73 -11.54
C HIS A 864 -10.57 44.41 -10.19
N GLU A 865 -10.88 43.64 -9.15
CA GLU A 865 -11.12 44.19 -7.81
C GLU A 865 -9.87 44.91 -7.25
N SER A 866 -8.68 44.29 -7.29
CA SER A 866 -7.43 44.95 -6.89
C SER A 866 -7.08 46.17 -7.76
N CYS A 867 -7.42 46.15 -9.05
CA CYS A 867 -7.14 47.27 -9.96
C CYS A 867 -8.06 48.47 -9.70
N PHE A 868 -9.37 48.24 -9.66
CA PHE A 868 -10.40 49.30 -9.76
C PHE A 868 -11.15 49.54 -8.45
N LYS A 869 -11.37 48.53 -7.60
CA LYS A 869 -12.01 48.72 -6.27
C LYS A 869 -11.01 49.15 -5.22
N GLU A 870 -9.81 48.55 -5.21
CA GLU A 870 -8.70 48.96 -4.35
C GLU A 870 -7.85 50.10 -4.95
N ASN A 871 -8.17 50.54 -6.18
CA ASN A 871 -7.56 51.67 -6.89
C ASN A 871 -6.05 51.53 -7.21
N TYR A 872 -5.42 50.39 -6.94
CA TYR A 872 -3.97 50.20 -7.11
C TYR A 872 -3.50 50.45 -8.55
N LEU A 873 -4.34 50.16 -9.56
CA LEU A 873 -3.98 50.40 -10.95
C LEU A 873 -3.74 51.89 -11.23
N ASN A 874 -4.56 52.78 -10.66
CA ASN A 874 -4.40 54.22 -10.83
C ASN A 874 -3.11 54.75 -10.17
N HIS A 875 -2.65 54.13 -9.07
CA HIS A 875 -1.35 54.46 -8.48
C HIS A 875 -0.20 54.16 -9.46
N PHE A 876 -0.20 52.99 -10.11
CA PHE A 876 0.77 52.69 -11.17
C PHE A 876 0.64 53.64 -12.37
N LEU A 877 -0.58 53.83 -12.90
CA LEU A 877 -0.79 54.61 -14.13
C LEU A 877 -0.51 56.12 -13.95
N SER A 878 -0.64 56.67 -12.73
CA SER A 878 -0.22 58.05 -12.43
C SER A 878 1.27 58.31 -12.73
N GLU A 879 2.08 57.25 -12.77
CA GLU A 879 3.51 57.28 -13.12
C GLU A 879 3.75 56.86 -14.58
N GLU A 880 3.02 57.49 -15.52
CA GLU A 880 3.02 57.20 -16.97
C GLU A 880 4.40 57.10 -17.64
N LYS A 881 5.41 57.78 -17.08
CA LYS A 881 6.82 57.78 -17.55
C LYS A 881 7.58 56.51 -17.15
N LEU A 882 7.00 55.67 -16.29
CA LEU A 882 7.59 54.46 -15.75
C LEU A 882 6.68 53.24 -15.99
N PHE A 883 5.41 53.32 -15.61
CA PHE A 883 4.45 52.23 -15.74
C PHE A 883 3.43 52.50 -16.84
N LYS A 884 3.09 51.44 -17.58
CA LYS A 884 2.05 51.38 -18.61
C LYS A 884 1.46 49.96 -18.59
N PRO A 885 0.25 49.71 -19.14
CA PRO A 885 -0.36 48.38 -19.21
C PRO A 885 0.61 47.25 -19.60
N LYS A 886 1.30 47.38 -20.74
CA LYS A 886 2.36 46.45 -21.18
C LYS A 886 3.54 46.23 -20.21
N HIS A 887 3.86 47.18 -19.34
CA HIS A 887 4.90 47.01 -18.31
C HIS A 887 4.38 46.18 -17.13
N LEU A 888 3.12 46.40 -16.73
CA LEU A 888 2.44 45.55 -15.74
C LEU A 888 2.28 44.13 -16.28
N SER A 889 1.84 43.99 -17.54
CA SER A 889 1.77 42.70 -18.23
C SER A 889 3.11 41.96 -18.24
N LYS A 890 4.21 42.62 -18.61
CA LYS A 890 5.55 42.01 -18.53
C LYS A 890 5.93 41.57 -17.10
N MET A 891 5.55 42.34 -16.07
CA MET A 891 5.89 42.01 -14.68
C MET A 891 5.05 40.85 -14.12
N LEU A 892 3.80 40.71 -14.55
CA LEU A 892 2.88 39.64 -14.14
C LEU A 892 2.91 38.42 -15.08
N TYR A 893 3.62 38.48 -16.20
CA TYR A 893 3.63 37.43 -17.21
C TYR A 893 3.95 36.05 -16.64
N GLY A 894 3.08 35.07 -16.90
CA GLY A 894 3.23 33.69 -16.43
C GLY A 894 3.21 33.56 -14.91
N ALA A 895 2.42 34.39 -14.22
CA ALA A 895 2.11 34.25 -12.79
C ALA A 895 0.96 33.27 -12.51
N GLY A 896 0.10 32.98 -13.50
CA GLY A 896 -1.03 32.05 -13.38
C GLY A 896 -1.92 32.35 -12.18
N ASN A 897 -2.14 31.34 -11.33
CA ASN A 897 -2.97 31.46 -10.13
C ASN A 897 -2.51 32.53 -9.12
N ASN A 898 -1.26 33.00 -9.19
CA ASN A 898 -0.68 33.93 -8.22
C ASN A 898 -0.73 35.42 -8.66
N VAL A 899 -1.37 35.75 -9.79
CA VAL A 899 -1.44 37.11 -10.36
C VAL A 899 -1.78 38.19 -9.33
N CYS A 900 -2.87 38.02 -8.56
CA CYS A 900 -3.33 39.03 -7.61
C CYS A 900 -2.31 39.24 -6.48
N GLN A 901 -1.88 38.16 -5.81
CA GLN A 901 -0.85 38.22 -4.76
C GLN A 901 0.47 38.84 -5.23
N ILE A 902 0.86 38.59 -6.49
CA ILE A 902 2.08 39.15 -7.10
C ILE A 902 1.87 40.64 -7.41
N PHE A 903 0.69 41.06 -7.86
CA PHE A 903 0.34 42.45 -8.10
C PHE A 903 0.20 43.27 -6.81
N GLU A 904 -0.44 42.74 -5.77
CA GLU A 904 -0.54 43.32 -4.43
C GLU A 904 0.86 43.54 -3.81
N LYS A 905 1.74 42.53 -3.88
CA LYS A 905 3.13 42.64 -3.43
C LYS A 905 3.92 43.67 -4.25
N LEU A 906 3.76 43.68 -5.58
CA LEU A 906 4.37 44.68 -6.46
C LEU A 906 3.87 46.10 -6.12
N HIS A 907 2.58 46.26 -5.80
CA HIS A 907 2.00 47.51 -5.35
C HIS A 907 2.64 47.95 -4.03
N HIS A 908 2.67 47.12 -2.99
CA HIS A 908 3.26 47.48 -1.70
C HIS A 908 4.79 47.72 -1.74
N PHE A 909 5.53 47.14 -2.69
CA PHE A 909 6.92 47.55 -2.94
C PHE A 909 7.04 48.95 -3.59
N CYS A 910 6.05 49.36 -4.39
CA CYS A 910 6.08 50.59 -5.17
C CYS A 910 5.42 51.79 -4.47
N PHE A 911 4.29 51.56 -3.80
CA PHE A 911 3.40 52.58 -3.22
C PHE A 911 2.90 52.17 -1.82
N ASP A 912 2.56 53.15 -0.99
CA ASP A 912 1.78 52.94 0.23
C ASP A 912 0.27 52.78 -0.06
N LYS A 913 -0.54 52.55 0.99
CA LYS A 913 -2.00 52.39 0.86
C LYS A 913 -2.73 53.66 0.37
N ALA A 914 -2.09 54.82 0.38
CA ALA A 914 -2.62 56.09 -0.12
C ALA A 914 -2.03 56.47 -1.50
N GLY A 915 -1.28 55.56 -2.15
CA GLY A 915 -0.70 55.77 -3.47
C GLY A 915 0.60 56.57 -3.49
N ASN A 916 1.18 56.92 -2.34
CA ASN A 916 2.47 57.63 -2.34
C ASN A 916 3.61 56.66 -2.65
N LYS A 917 4.55 57.07 -3.51
CA LYS A 917 5.78 56.32 -3.80
C LYS A 917 6.51 55.91 -2.52
N THR A 918 6.88 54.64 -2.38
CA THR A 918 7.76 54.19 -1.32
C THR A 918 9.17 54.78 -1.48
N ASN A 919 9.96 54.81 -0.40
CA ASN A 919 11.38 55.14 -0.48
C ASN A 919 12.16 54.18 -1.38
N HIS A 920 11.68 52.93 -1.54
CA HIS A 920 12.24 51.97 -2.49
C HIS A 920 12.05 52.45 -3.94
N LEU A 921 10.83 52.78 -4.35
CA LEU A 921 10.55 53.27 -5.70
C LEU A 921 11.26 54.60 -6.01
N ARG A 922 11.26 55.55 -5.05
CA ARG A 922 12.02 56.81 -5.17
C ARG A 922 13.52 56.55 -5.43
N THR A 923 14.11 55.57 -4.74
CA THR A 923 15.52 55.19 -4.91
C THR A 923 15.79 54.49 -6.25
N LEU A 924 14.88 53.62 -6.70
CA LEU A 924 14.98 52.99 -8.01
C LEU A 924 14.94 54.02 -9.14
N ILE A 925 14.00 54.98 -9.08
CA ILE A 925 13.85 56.10 -10.04
C ILE A 925 15.10 56.99 -10.08
N LYS A 926 15.67 57.33 -8.92
CA LYS A 926 16.88 58.18 -8.87
C LYS A 926 18.11 57.51 -9.51
N ASN A 927 18.22 56.18 -9.41
CA ASN A 927 19.47 55.47 -9.67
C ASN A 927 19.47 54.63 -10.97
N ASN A 928 18.34 54.54 -11.71
CA ASN A 928 18.23 53.66 -12.88
C ASN A 928 17.28 54.23 -13.97
N PRO A 929 17.53 53.95 -15.26
CA PRO A 929 16.55 54.23 -16.32
C PRO A 929 15.33 53.29 -16.23
N SER A 930 14.16 53.75 -16.70
CA SER A 930 12.86 53.07 -16.54
C SER A 930 12.86 51.60 -16.98
N ASN A 931 13.52 51.26 -18.09
CA ASN A 931 13.62 49.87 -18.59
C ASN A 931 14.35 48.94 -17.61
N LYS A 932 15.37 49.44 -16.90
CA LYS A 932 16.11 48.70 -15.88
C LYS A 932 15.29 48.57 -14.59
N ILE A 933 14.48 49.58 -14.24
CA ILE A 933 13.57 49.52 -13.08
C ILE A 933 12.54 48.40 -13.25
N ILE A 934 11.87 48.30 -14.42
CA ILE A 934 10.89 47.24 -14.69
C ILE A 934 11.52 45.84 -14.57
N ASN A 935 12.75 45.65 -15.06
CA ASN A 935 13.47 44.38 -14.91
C ASN A 935 13.85 44.10 -13.44
N ILE A 936 14.26 45.11 -12.66
CA ILE A 936 14.55 44.95 -11.23
C ILE A 936 13.30 44.56 -10.44
N LEU A 937 12.14 45.18 -10.73
CA LEU A 937 10.87 44.87 -10.08
C LEU A 937 10.38 43.46 -10.42
N TYR A 938 10.43 43.06 -11.70
CA TYR A 938 10.15 41.69 -12.14
C TYR A 938 10.99 40.67 -11.37
N GLU A 939 12.32 40.85 -11.36
CA GLU A 939 13.27 39.98 -10.65
C GLU A 939 12.99 39.94 -9.14
N LYS A 940 12.66 41.07 -8.53
CA LYS A 940 12.41 41.18 -7.08
C LYS A 940 11.17 40.38 -6.69
N VAL A 941 10.05 40.52 -7.41
CA VAL A 941 8.80 39.82 -7.08
C VAL A 941 8.89 38.33 -7.44
N ARG A 942 9.54 37.97 -8.57
CA ARG A 942 9.85 36.58 -8.94
C ARG A 942 10.78 35.85 -7.97
N LYS A 943 11.66 36.56 -7.25
CA LYS A 943 12.56 35.96 -6.23
C LYS A 943 11.95 35.91 -4.83
N SER A 944 10.94 36.74 -4.53
CA SER A 944 10.19 36.65 -3.27
C SER A 944 9.14 35.52 -3.23
N SER A 945 8.82 34.88 -4.36
CA SER A 945 7.83 33.79 -4.39
C SER A 945 8.35 32.43 -3.91
N SER A 946 9.65 32.29 -3.60
CA SER A 946 10.27 31.04 -3.12
C SER A 946 10.59 31.02 -1.63
N THR A 947 10.36 32.12 -0.91
CA THR A 947 10.62 32.24 0.54
C THR A 947 9.57 33.12 1.18
N SER A 948 8.84 32.59 2.18
CA SER A 948 8.28 33.44 3.22
C SER A 948 9.44 34.12 3.95
N ILE A 949 9.41 35.44 4.03
CA ILE A 949 10.32 36.24 4.88
C ILE A 949 9.40 36.99 5.84
N ASP A 950 9.71 36.94 7.14
CA ASP A 950 8.91 37.56 8.19
C ASP A 950 8.64 39.06 7.95
N ASP A 951 7.40 39.47 8.22
CA ASP A 951 6.97 40.87 8.30
C ASP A 951 7.50 41.61 9.56
N THR A 952 8.49 41.05 10.27
CA THR A 952 9.03 41.58 11.53
C THR A 952 10.36 42.36 11.41
N LEU A 953 10.85 42.60 10.18
CA LEU A 953 12.10 43.34 9.92
C LEU A 953 11.92 44.70 9.22
N LEU A 954 10.78 45.35 9.41
CA LEU A 954 10.54 46.76 9.03
C LEU A 954 9.84 47.58 10.14
N HIS A 955 10.50 47.64 11.30
CA HIS A 955 10.30 48.69 12.31
C HIS A 955 11.66 49.25 12.76
#